data_AF-A0A627B8R0-F1
#
_entry.id   AF-A0A627B8R0-F1
#
_cell.length_a   1.000
_cell.length_b   1.000
_cell.length_c   1.000
_cell.angle_alpha   90.00
_cell.angle_beta   90.00
_cell.angle_gamma   90.00
#
_symmetry.space_group_name_H-M   'P 1'
#
loop_
_entity.id
_entity.type
_entity.pdbx_description
1 polymer ?
#
loop_
_entity_poly.entity_id
_entity_poly.type
_entity_poly.pdbx_seq_one_letter_code
_entity_poly.pdbx_strand_id
1 'polypeptide(L)'
;MIGRIPPKRRDGKSSFLKLVAYSVIRDEDKPDVPLEPDHPDWRRPKSKAEIFNRLTDYITRSGDESVMQTLSTDEYGRQRVLFDGVMCETNTFSLATAAIEMNAVALQNTRCKDPVLHYFLSWPVTDNPTHDQIFDSVRQSLIEFGMEEHQYVAAIHTDTNNIHCHIAANRIHPETYKAADDSYTFRKLQRVLRKLELKHNWTPTNGKRDEPPVPQGAVAMEYYADQESLHSYAMRTCADDMEKLIVREDLTWTDVHKLLVRQGLKIDRKGKGLAIWSLDEPDITPIKASNLHPDLTLSCLEDDLGSFERMEDVGRYTLDENDAGEDALLHMYRYEPALHKRDEGARAARREARAAARRELFDRYKKYSDGFKRPKMESTEATKQFKALSNRYAWKKEQVRYVFDDPLIRKAVYRVLEAERQKEYEVLKAQIKQERDAFYKDPANRKLTRQEWVAQQAIKQDQAAISCLRGWSYRYKRNALTPSLSENAIVCAVADDIKPYNVQSYETSVNRDGTIQYKQNGIVQIQDKGDRIEIADPYAQGGQHIAGAMVIAEEKSGEKMQFSGDSAFVGAACNIVPWFNSGGEKPLPLTDPRQRIMAGYDNPAPQSDRPVMTHRIMDEETYLASLKREDAADSDDRNKPEPGKNTYRPG
;
A
#
# COMPACT_ATOMS: atom_id res chain seq x y z
N MET A 1 16.26 -0.15 9.91
CA MET A 1 15.32 0.65 10.73
C MET A 1 15.17 2.11 10.24
N ILE A 2 13.93 2.62 10.13
CA ILE A 2 13.61 4.01 9.74
C ILE A 2 12.90 4.72 10.90
N GLY A 3 13.25 5.98 11.16
CA GLY A 3 12.54 6.83 12.12
C GLY A 3 12.13 8.15 11.48
N ARG A 4 10.90 8.58 11.75
CA ARG A 4 10.34 9.81 11.18
C ARG A 4 9.60 10.61 12.24
N ILE A 5 9.79 11.92 12.18
CA ILE A 5 9.02 12.92 12.93
C ILE A 5 8.03 13.52 11.93
N PRO A 6 6.72 13.21 12.01
CA PRO A 6 5.73 13.78 11.10
C PRO A 6 5.71 15.31 11.17
N PRO A 7 5.43 16.00 10.05
CA PRO A 7 5.30 17.45 10.06
C PRO A 7 4.16 17.86 11.00
N LYS A 8 4.44 18.87 11.83
CA LYS A 8 3.48 19.41 12.80
C LYS A 8 2.26 20.00 12.09
N ARG A 9 1.11 20.01 12.77
CA ARG A 9 -0.11 20.64 12.24
C ARG A 9 0.11 22.14 12.08
N ARG A 10 -0.45 22.73 11.00
CA ARG A 10 -0.36 24.18 10.70
C ARG A 10 -0.84 25.10 11.82
N ASP A 11 -1.70 24.60 12.72
CA ASP A 11 -2.23 25.34 13.87
C ASP A 11 -1.31 25.33 15.10
N GLY A 12 -0.19 24.59 15.08
CA GLY A 12 0.79 24.53 16.16
C GLY A 12 0.27 23.89 17.46
N LYS A 13 -0.95 23.34 17.45
CA LYS A 13 -1.62 22.79 18.63
C LYS A 13 -1.73 21.27 18.50
N SER A 14 -0.67 20.59 18.88
CA SER A 14 -0.65 19.14 19.12
C SER A 14 -1.32 18.85 20.47
N SER A 15 -2.17 17.83 20.55
CA SER A 15 -2.83 17.45 21.82
C SER A 15 -2.47 16.02 22.18
N PHE A 16 -1.99 15.79 23.41
CA PHE A 16 -1.69 14.44 23.91
C PHE A 16 -2.87 13.49 23.73
N LEU A 17 -4.10 13.93 24.01
CA LEU A 17 -5.30 13.11 23.82
C LEU A 17 -5.45 12.54 22.40
N LYS A 18 -5.34 13.39 21.37
CA LYS A 18 -5.44 12.92 19.98
C LYS A 18 -4.30 11.98 19.61
N LEU A 19 -3.10 12.22 20.12
CA LEU A 19 -1.91 11.45 19.77
C LEU A 19 -1.88 10.11 20.48
N VAL A 20 -2.21 10.06 21.77
CA VAL A 20 -2.37 8.82 22.52
C VAL A 20 -3.50 7.98 21.91
N ALA A 21 -4.67 8.57 21.65
CA ALA A 21 -5.76 7.85 20.98
C ALA A 21 -5.37 7.34 19.58
N TYR A 22 -4.70 8.16 18.77
CA TYR A 22 -4.21 7.77 17.46
C TYR A 22 -3.17 6.64 17.53
N SER A 23 -2.34 6.65 18.58
CA SER A 23 -1.25 5.67 18.73
C SER A 23 -1.72 4.36 19.35
N VAL A 24 -2.82 4.34 20.10
CA VAL A 24 -3.20 3.16 20.91
C VAL A 24 -4.39 2.39 20.35
N ILE A 25 -5.30 3.03 19.62
CA ILE A 25 -6.56 2.40 19.18
C ILE A 25 -6.40 1.76 17.79
N ARG A 26 -6.80 0.49 17.66
CA ARG A 26 -6.72 -0.33 16.44
C ARG A 26 -8.05 -0.38 15.69
N ASP A 27 -8.56 0.76 15.26
CA ASP A 27 -9.88 0.84 14.61
C ASP A 27 -9.82 0.66 13.08
N GLU A 28 -9.25 -0.45 12.60
CA GLU A 28 -9.50 -0.89 11.22
C GLU A 28 -10.29 -2.19 11.24
N ASP A 29 -11.53 -2.06 10.80
CA ASP A 29 -12.36 -3.15 10.34
C ASP A 29 -11.55 -3.99 9.34
N LYS A 30 -11.35 -5.28 9.65
CA LYS A 30 -10.44 -6.10 8.85
C LYS A 30 -10.97 -6.24 7.40
N PRO A 31 -10.11 -6.15 6.38
CA PRO A 31 -10.49 -6.28 4.97
C PRO A 31 -11.13 -7.63 4.60
N ASP A 32 -10.95 -8.67 5.41
CA ASP A 32 -11.51 -10.01 5.25
C ASP A 32 -13.00 -10.14 5.67
N VAL A 33 -13.58 -9.08 6.22
CA VAL A 33 -14.99 -9.06 6.64
C VAL A 33 -15.92 -8.79 5.43
N PRO A 34 -17.04 -9.52 5.30
CA PRO A 34 -18.06 -9.26 4.29
C PRO A 34 -18.65 -7.85 4.38
N LEU A 35 -18.98 -7.27 3.23
CA LEU A 35 -19.72 -6.01 3.18
C LEU A 35 -21.18 -6.22 3.58
N GLU A 36 -21.63 -5.51 4.61
CA GLU A 36 -23.03 -5.52 5.05
C GLU A 36 -23.81 -4.31 4.53
N PRO A 37 -25.11 -4.46 4.18
CA PRO A 37 -25.94 -3.36 3.68
C PRO A 37 -26.06 -2.17 4.66
N ASP A 38 -26.11 -2.46 5.96
CA ASP A 38 -26.37 -1.47 7.01
C ASP A 38 -25.09 -0.73 7.45
N HIS A 39 -23.92 -1.37 7.27
CA HIS A 39 -22.61 -0.84 7.63
C HIS A 39 -21.53 -1.08 6.55
N PRO A 40 -21.68 -0.48 5.35
CA PRO A 40 -20.84 -0.79 4.19
C PRO A 40 -19.39 -0.27 4.29
N ASP A 41 -19.07 0.58 5.27
CA ASP A 41 -17.71 1.04 5.56
C ASP A 41 -17.74 1.87 6.87
N TRP A 42 -17.21 1.36 7.97
CA TRP A 42 -17.07 2.14 9.19
C TRP A 42 -15.83 3.03 9.10
N ARG A 43 -16.02 4.35 8.94
CA ARG A 43 -14.93 5.33 9.10
C ARG A 43 -15.04 6.07 10.42
N ARG A 44 -13.85 6.27 11.01
CA ARG A 44 -13.56 6.93 12.30
C ARG A 44 -14.47 8.13 12.63
N PRO A 45 -14.89 8.26 13.91
CA PRO A 45 -15.38 9.53 14.45
C PRO A 45 -14.25 10.57 14.39
N LYS A 46 -14.50 11.73 13.76
CA LYS A 46 -13.50 12.80 13.60
C LYS A 46 -13.45 13.78 14.78
N SER A 47 -14.41 13.69 15.70
CA SER A 47 -14.59 14.70 16.76
C SER A 47 -13.68 14.41 17.97
N LYS A 48 -13.08 15.46 18.53
CA LYS A 48 -12.29 15.36 19.79
C LYS A 48 -13.10 14.76 20.93
N ALA A 49 -14.41 15.04 20.95
CA ALA A 49 -15.32 14.60 21.99
C ALA A 49 -15.61 13.10 21.92
N GLU A 50 -15.78 12.51 20.74
CA GLU A 50 -15.97 11.05 20.61
C GLU A 50 -14.69 10.28 20.91
N ILE A 51 -13.52 10.82 20.53
CA ILE A 51 -12.21 10.25 20.89
C ILE A 51 -11.99 10.31 22.41
N PHE A 52 -12.34 11.43 23.03
CA PHE A 52 -12.26 11.62 24.49
C PHE A 52 -13.25 10.71 25.21
N ASN A 53 -14.51 10.67 24.79
CA ASN A 53 -15.54 9.84 25.39
C ASN A 53 -15.15 8.39 25.33
N ARG A 54 -14.63 7.88 24.20
CA ARG A 54 -14.15 6.50 24.13
C ARG A 54 -13.02 6.24 25.14
N LEU A 55 -12.01 7.12 25.22
CA LEU A 55 -10.96 7.05 26.25
C LEU A 55 -11.50 7.12 27.69
N THR A 56 -12.59 7.86 27.91
CA THR A 56 -13.19 8.14 29.22
C THR A 56 -14.21 7.07 29.63
N ASP A 57 -14.89 6.45 28.67
CA ASP A 57 -15.79 5.31 28.85
C ASP A 57 -14.99 4.13 29.44
N TYR A 58 -13.73 3.97 29.02
CA TYR A 58 -12.77 3.02 29.64
C TYR A 58 -12.41 3.36 31.10
N ILE A 59 -12.44 4.65 31.49
CA ILE A 59 -12.17 5.08 32.88
C ILE A 59 -13.42 4.91 33.76
N THR A 60 -14.63 5.07 33.19
CA THR A 60 -15.80 5.41 34.00
C THR A 60 -16.93 4.38 34.10
N ARG A 61 -17.05 3.37 33.23
CA ARG A 61 -17.87 2.14 33.41
C ARG A 61 -18.27 1.54 32.06
N SER A 62 -17.64 0.43 31.71
CA SER A 62 -18.32 -0.72 31.09
C SER A 62 -17.43 -1.93 31.33
N GLY A 63 -17.88 -2.86 32.17
CA GLY A 63 -17.15 -4.04 32.63
C GLY A 63 -16.83 -5.02 31.51
N ASP A 64 -15.90 -4.66 30.65
CA ASP A 64 -15.19 -5.58 29.77
C ASP A 64 -13.71 -5.52 30.17
N GLU A 65 -13.35 -6.30 31.20
CA GLU A 65 -11.96 -6.49 31.66
C GLU A 65 -11.04 -7.05 30.54
N SER A 66 -11.61 -7.41 29.39
CA SER A 66 -10.93 -7.98 28.23
C SER A 66 -10.16 -6.98 27.35
N VAL A 67 -10.42 -5.67 27.44
CA VAL A 67 -9.90 -4.69 26.45
C VAL A 67 -8.56 -4.06 26.85
N MET A 68 -8.25 -3.97 28.14
CA MET A 68 -7.02 -3.38 28.66
C MET A 68 -6.41 -4.28 29.74
N GLN A 69 -5.38 -5.04 29.36
CA GLN A 69 -4.67 -5.93 30.27
C GLN A 69 -3.28 -5.38 30.56
N THR A 70 -3.01 -5.03 31.82
CA THR A 70 -1.63 -4.73 32.25
C THR A 70 -0.87 -6.04 32.35
N LEU A 71 0.16 -6.21 31.52
CA LEU A 71 0.95 -7.43 31.43
C LEU A 71 2.08 -7.45 32.45
N SER A 72 2.74 -6.30 32.62
CA SER A 72 3.80 -6.14 33.62
C SER A 72 3.97 -4.68 34.03
N THR A 73 4.54 -4.49 35.22
CA THR A 73 5.04 -3.19 35.69
C THR A 73 6.47 -3.41 36.17
N ASP A 74 7.39 -2.57 35.73
CA ASP A 74 8.80 -2.68 36.14
C ASP A 74 9.11 -1.91 37.43
N GLU A 75 10.34 -2.05 37.93
CA GLU A 75 10.83 -1.41 39.16
C GLU A 75 10.86 0.12 39.10
N TYR A 76 10.77 0.71 37.90
CA TYR A 76 10.71 2.16 37.67
C TYR A 76 9.28 2.65 37.43
N GLY A 77 8.27 1.80 37.67
CA GLY A 77 6.86 2.13 37.50
C GLY A 77 6.39 2.17 36.04
N ARG A 78 7.18 1.68 35.08
CA ARG A 78 6.76 1.59 33.67
C ARG A 78 5.83 0.41 33.48
N GLN A 79 4.71 0.67 32.84
CA GLN A 79 3.68 -0.33 32.59
C GLN A 79 3.72 -0.79 31.14
N ARG A 80 3.65 -2.11 30.95
CA ARG A 80 3.34 -2.72 29.65
C ARG A 80 1.90 -3.17 29.63
N VAL A 81 1.16 -2.67 28.66
CA VAL A 81 -0.28 -2.85 28.58
C VAL A 81 -0.64 -3.35 27.20
N LEU A 82 -1.44 -4.41 27.14
CA LEU A 82 -2.14 -4.80 25.93
C LEU A 82 -3.48 -4.07 25.90
N PHE A 83 -3.64 -3.19 24.93
CA PHE A 83 -4.88 -2.44 24.72
C PHE A 83 -5.43 -2.77 23.34
N ASP A 84 -6.62 -3.38 23.26
CA ASP A 84 -7.27 -3.68 21.98
C ASP A 84 -6.35 -4.41 20.96
N GLY A 85 -5.57 -5.37 21.46
CA GLY A 85 -4.58 -6.11 20.65
C GLY A 85 -3.33 -5.31 20.22
N VAL A 86 -3.14 -4.09 20.75
CA VAL A 86 -1.95 -3.23 20.55
C VAL A 86 -1.07 -3.29 21.80
N MET A 87 0.20 -3.65 21.61
CA MET A 87 1.17 -3.67 22.70
C MET A 87 1.67 -2.25 22.98
N CYS A 88 1.49 -1.77 24.20
CA CYS A 88 1.86 -0.41 24.62
C CYS A 88 2.83 -0.43 25.82
N GLU A 89 3.67 0.60 25.92
CA GLU A 89 4.50 0.89 27.10
C GLU A 89 4.33 2.36 27.48
N THR A 90 4.16 2.63 28.77
CA THR A 90 4.04 3.98 29.32
C THR A 90 4.72 4.09 30.68
N ASN A 91 5.24 5.27 31.01
CA ASN A 91 5.73 5.61 32.36
C ASN A 91 4.78 6.55 33.12
N THR A 92 3.55 6.71 32.64
CA THR A 92 2.45 7.42 33.34
C THR A 92 1.75 6.49 34.34
N PHE A 93 0.89 7.03 35.23
CA PHE A 93 0.22 6.17 36.23
C PHE A 93 -0.67 5.12 35.59
N SER A 94 -1.33 5.44 34.47
CA SER A 94 -1.91 4.45 33.58
C SER A 94 -1.99 4.96 32.13
N LEU A 95 -2.14 4.05 31.16
CA LEU A 95 -2.34 4.44 29.76
C LEU A 95 -3.61 5.26 29.56
N ALA A 96 -4.68 4.96 30.31
CA ALA A 96 -5.97 5.65 30.21
C ALA A 96 -5.89 7.12 30.68
N THR A 97 -5.05 7.39 31.68
CA THR A 97 -4.88 8.71 32.29
C THR A 97 -3.70 9.50 31.69
N ALA A 98 -2.82 8.83 30.94
CA ALA A 98 -1.61 9.39 30.34
C ALA A 98 -1.83 10.75 29.65
N ALA A 99 -2.86 10.87 28.82
CA ALA A 99 -3.14 12.10 28.09
C ALA A 99 -3.49 13.29 29.00
N ILE A 100 -4.17 13.03 30.11
CA ILE A 100 -4.54 14.06 31.10
C ILE A 100 -3.32 14.45 31.91
N GLU A 101 -2.54 13.46 32.38
CA GLU A 101 -1.31 13.67 33.14
C GLU A 101 -0.26 14.48 32.37
N MET A 102 0.04 14.06 31.14
CA MET A 102 1.02 14.74 30.27
C MET A 102 0.57 16.18 29.99
N ASN A 103 -0.72 16.41 29.81
CA ASN A 103 -1.26 17.74 29.61
C ASN A 103 -1.17 18.61 30.87
N ALA A 104 -1.41 18.04 32.06
CA ALA A 104 -1.28 18.75 33.33
C ALA A 104 0.17 19.20 33.60
N VAL A 105 1.15 18.35 33.31
CA VAL A 105 2.58 18.70 33.40
C VAL A 105 2.96 19.76 32.36
N ALA A 106 2.49 19.60 31.12
CA ALA A 106 2.78 20.57 30.06
C ALA A 106 2.26 21.99 30.38
N LEU A 107 1.14 22.11 31.09
CA LEU A 107 0.57 23.38 31.51
C LEU A 107 1.43 24.13 32.56
N GLN A 108 2.36 23.44 33.23
CA GLN A 108 3.28 24.08 34.18
C GLN A 108 4.34 24.95 33.48
N ASN A 109 4.57 24.74 32.17
CA ASN A 109 5.48 25.56 31.38
C ASN A 109 4.76 26.21 30.19
N THR A 110 4.19 27.39 30.44
CA THR A 110 3.47 28.19 29.43
C THR A 110 4.37 28.81 28.34
N ARG A 111 5.70 28.78 28.51
CA ARG A 111 6.65 29.29 27.50
C ARG A 111 6.84 28.31 26.35
N CYS A 112 6.70 27.01 26.62
CA CYS A 112 6.75 25.98 25.58
C CYS A 112 5.41 25.95 24.83
N LYS A 113 5.40 26.48 23.60
CA LYS A 113 4.18 26.54 22.78
C LYS A 113 3.72 25.16 22.28
N ASP A 114 4.65 24.22 22.14
CA ASP A 114 4.38 22.89 21.63
C ASP A 114 5.13 21.83 22.47
N PRO A 115 4.51 21.37 23.57
CA PRO A 115 5.10 20.43 24.50
C PRO A 115 5.04 18.99 24.00
N VAL A 116 4.34 18.70 22.89
CA VAL A 116 4.17 17.33 22.41
C VAL A 116 5.23 16.98 21.37
N LEU A 117 6.04 15.94 21.63
CA LEU A 117 6.86 15.31 20.61
C LEU A 117 6.19 14.01 20.14
N HIS A 118 5.96 13.90 18.84
CA HIS A 118 5.49 12.67 18.20
C HIS A 118 6.47 12.22 17.13
N TYR A 119 6.85 10.95 17.19
CA TYR A 119 7.66 10.30 16.18
C TYR A 119 7.30 8.82 16.12
N PHE A 120 7.78 8.15 15.09
CA PHE A 120 7.65 6.71 15.01
C PHE A 120 8.96 6.07 14.55
N LEU A 121 9.13 4.82 14.98
CA LEU A 121 10.21 3.92 14.60
C LEU A 121 9.59 2.81 13.76
N SER A 122 10.22 2.41 12.66
CA SER A 122 9.72 1.39 11.75
C SER A 122 10.85 0.44 11.35
N TRP A 123 10.55 -0.85 11.36
CA TRP A 123 11.49 -1.92 11.05
C TRP A 123 11.14 -2.60 9.74
N PRO A 124 12.12 -2.92 8.88
CA PRO A 124 11.85 -3.67 7.66
C PRO A 124 11.32 -5.06 8.02
N VAL A 125 10.57 -5.65 7.10
CA VAL A 125 9.96 -6.99 7.27
C VAL A 125 11.00 -8.06 7.58
N THR A 126 12.25 -7.88 7.13
CA THR A 126 13.36 -8.82 7.32
C THR A 126 13.85 -8.92 8.78
N ASP A 127 13.74 -7.86 9.59
CA ASP A 127 14.35 -7.80 10.92
C ASP A 127 13.45 -8.38 12.03
N ASN A 128 12.14 -8.43 11.81
CA ASN A 128 11.09 -8.94 12.71
C ASN A 128 11.41 -8.81 14.23
N PRO A 129 11.56 -7.59 14.76
CA PRO A 129 12.01 -7.36 16.14
C PRO A 129 10.98 -7.82 17.18
N THR A 130 11.46 -8.28 18.34
CA THR A 130 10.59 -8.61 19.48
C THR A 130 10.05 -7.34 20.15
N HIS A 131 8.94 -7.44 20.89
CA HIS A 131 8.40 -6.31 21.66
C HIS A 131 9.42 -5.70 22.62
N ASP A 132 10.29 -6.52 23.22
CA ASP A 132 11.36 -6.04 24.10
C ASP A 132 12.38 -5.18 23.38
N GLN A 133 12.82 -5.61 22.19
CA GLN A 133 13.77 -4.85 21.38
C GLN A 133 13.15 -3.54 20.85
N ILE A 134 11.85 -3.56 20.55
CA ILE A 134 11.11 -2.36 20.14
C ILE A 134 11.07 -1.35 21.29
N PHE A 135 10.70 -1.77 22.50
CA PHE A 135 10.65 -0.86 23.66
C PHE A 135 12.04 -0.42 24.13
N ASP A 136 13.07 -1.26 24.01
CA ASP A 136 14.47 -0.84 24.18
C ASP A 136 14.82 0.29 23.20
N SER A 137 14.45 0.15 21.93
CA SER A 137 14.66 1.17 20.91
C SER A 137 13.96 2.49 21.23
N VAL A 138 12.73 2.43 21.77
CA VAL A 138 12.00 3.60 22.26
C VAL A 138 12.80 4.30 23.37
N ARG A 139 13.21 3.57 24.41
CA ARG A 139 13.97 4.14 25.54
C ARG A 139 15.29 4.76 25.09
N GLN A 140 16.06 4.08 24.24
CA GLN A 140 17.31 4.61 23.69
C GLN A 140 17.08 5.90 22.89
N SER A 141 15.97 6.00 22.15
CA SER A 141 15.63 7.22 21.42
C SER A 141 15.26 8.39 22.35
N LEU A 142 14.58 8.13 23.47
CA LEU A 142 14.28 9.14 24.49
C LEU A 142 15.55 9.63 25.20
N ILE A 143 16.49 8.73 25.49
CA ILE A 143 17.80 9.08 26.09
C ILE A 143 18.58 10.03 25.18
N GLU A 144 18.72 9.75 23.88
CA GLU A 144 19.46 10.66 22.97
C GLU A 144 18.75 12.01 22.79
N PHE A 145 17.44 12.08 23.00
CA PHE A 145 16.73 13.35 23.05
C PHE A 145 16.88 14.10 24.38
N GLY A 146 17.50 13.49 25.40
CA GLY A 146 17.60 14.05 26.75
C GLY A 146 16.26 14.01 27.50
N MET A 147 15.44 13.00 27.22
CA MET A 147 14.06 12.86 27.71
C MET A 147 13.83 11.53 28.43
N GLU A 148 14.86 10.97 29.06
CA GLU A 148 14.78 9.68 29.76
C GLU A 148 13.79 9.69 30.93
N GLU A 149 13.70 10.80 31.66
CA GLU A 149 12.78 11.00 32.80
C GLU A 149 11.46 11.67 32.39
N HIS A 150 11.22 11.88 31.09
CA HIS A 150 10.01 12.54 30.62
C HIS A 150 8.86 11.55 30.42
N GLN A 151 7.62 12.04 30.55
CA GLN A 151 6.44 11.21 30.34
C GLN A 151 6.33 10.81 28.86
N TYR A 152 6.04 9.54 28.58
CA TYR A 152 5.81 9.04 27.22
C TYR A 152 4.77 7.93 27.17
N VAL A 153 4.18 7.78 25.98
CA VAL A 153 3.38 6.62 25.58
C VAL A 153 3.96 6.08 24.28
N ALA A 154 4.26 4.79 24.25
CA ALA A 154 4.70 4.08 23.07
C ALA A 154 3.73 2.94 22.72
N ALA A 155 3.41 2.77 21.45
CA ALA A 155 2.44 1.77 21.00
C ALA A 155 2.89 1.10 19.70
N ILE A 156 2.90 -0.24 19.70
CA ILE A 156 3.41 -1.07 18.62
C ILE A 156 2.28 -1.45 17.68
N HIS A 157 2.45 -1.05 16.42
CA HIS A 157 1.55 -1.31 15.33
C HIS A 157 2.12 -2.31 14.34
N THR A 158 1.29 -3.28 13.99
CA THR A 158 1.53 -4.23 12.91
C THR A 158 0.44 -4.13 11.84
N ASP A 159 -0.06 -2.93 11.56
CA ASP A 159 -1.12 -2.62 10.58
C ASP A 159 -0.58 -2.07 9.24
N THR A 160 0.62 -1.47 9.16
CA THR A 160 1.34 -1.16 7.89
C THR A 160 2.44 -2.18 7.54
N ASN A 161 2.82 -2.37 6.26
CA ASN A 161 3.80 -3.38 5.80
C ASN A 161 4.98 -3.66 6.76
N ASN A 162 5.54 -2.60 7.35
CA ASN A 162 6.56 -2.67 8.38
C ASN A 162 5.96 -2.60 9.79
N ILE A 163 6.50 -3.40 10.72
CA ILE A 163 6.25 -3.19 12.15
C ILE A 163 6.73 -1.78 12.48
N HIS A 164 5.93 -1.03 13.23
CA HIS A 164 6.32 0.30 13.68
C HIS A 164 5.78 0.60 15.06
N CYS A 165 6.45 1.49 15.76
CA CYS A 165 6.07 1.93 17.08
C CYS A 165 5.84 3.44 17.01
N HIS A 166 4.66 3.90 17.40
CA HIS A 166 4.36 5.30 17.60
C HIS A 166 4.75 5.72 19.01
N ILE A 167 5.45 6.84 19.14
CA ILE A 167 5.89 7.40 20.41
C ILE A 167 5.36 8.82 20.54
N ALA A 168 4.64 9.08 21.61
CA ALA A 168 4.23 10.40 22.04
C ALA A 168 4.92 10.71 23.38
N ALA A 169 5.81 11.70 23.40
CA ALA A 169 6.54 12.12 24.59
C ALA A 169 6.16 13.57 24.97
N ASN A 170 6.10 13.84 26.27
CA ASN A 170 6.01 15.18 26.80
C ASN A 170 7.41 15.79 26.83
N ARG A 171 7.60 16.94 26.19
CA ARG A 171 8.88 17.67 26.22
C ARG A 171 9.10 18.42 27.53
N ILE A 172 8.08 18.57 28.36
CA ILE A 172 8.20 19.21 29.67
C ILE A 172 8.54 18.14 30.70
N HIS A 173 9.66 18.35 31.38
CA HIS A 173 10.10 17.49 32.46
C HIS A 173 9.08 17.51 33.62
N PRO A 174 8.66 16.36 34.16
CA PRO A 174 7.62 16.30 35.19
C PRO A 174 7.99 16.98 36.51
N GLU A 175 9.27 16.92 36.91
CA GLU A 175 9.75 17.57 38.14
C GLU A 175 10.30 19.00 37.94
N THR A 176 11.17 19.20 36.95
CA THR A 176 11.84 20.50 36.76
C THR A 176 11.02 21.51 35.96
N TYR A 177 9.96 21.05 35.28
CA TYR A 177 9.14 21.81 34.33
C TYR A 177 9.93 22.51 33.21
N LYS A 178 11.19 22.13 32.98
CA LYS A 178 12.00 22.64 31.87
C LYS A 178 11.60 21.92 30.58
N ALA A 179 11.69 22.63 29.46
CA ALA A 179 11.43 22.07 28.16
C ALA A 179 12.70 21.44 27.58
N ALA A 180 12.60 20.22 27.06
CA ALA A 180 13.65 19.55 26.33
C ALA A 180 13.99 20.27 25.01
N ASP A 181 15.28 20.24 24.65
CA ASP A 181 15.81 20.83 23.42
C ASP A 181 15.26 20.11 22.17
N ASP A 182 14.63 20.86 21.26
CA ASP A 182 14.15 20.37 19.97
C ASP A 182 15.13 20.61 18.81
N SER A 183 16.33 21.09 19.11
CA SER A 183 17.37 21.29 18.11
C SER A 183 17.86 19.95 17.57
N TYR A 184 17.89 19.84 16.24
CA TYR A 184 18.43 18.69 15.51
C TYR A 184 17.83 17.33 15.90
N THR A 185 16.60 17.27 16.43
CA THR A 185 15.93 16.02 16.84
C THR A 185 15.92 14.98 15.73
N PHE A 186 15.76 15.39 14.47
CA PHE A 186 15.87 14.48 13.32
C PHE A 186 17.27 13.84 13.19
N ARG A 187 18.35 14.60 13.39
CA ARG A 187 19.73 14.07 13.32
C ARG A 187 20.04 13.17 14.52
N LYS A 188 19.62 13.57 15.73
CA LYS A 188 19.72 12.76 16.95
C LYS A 188 19.01 11.41 16.76
N LEU A 189 17.79 11.44 16.19
CA LEU A 189 17.03 10.25 15.87
C LEU A 189 17.80 9.33 14.93
N GLN A 190 18.21 9.82 13.75
CA GLN A 190 18.95 9.02 12.77
C GLN A 190 20.21 8.37 13.36
N ARG A 191 20.96 9.10 14.19
CA ARG A 191 22.15 8.57 14.87
C ARG A 191 21.82 7.40 15.79
N VAL A 192 20.77 7.51 16.61
CA VAL A 192 20.33 6.41 17.47
C VAL A 192 19.90 5.19 16.67
N LEU A 193 19.20 5.38 15.55
CA LEU A 193 18.78 4.24 14.73
C LEU A 193 19.99 3.44 14.23
N ARG A 194 21.07 4.11 13.80
CA ARG A 194 22.30 3.41 13.39
C ARG A 194 22.95 2.66 14.54
N LYS A 195 22.99 3.25 15.74
CA LYS A 195 23.49 2.57 16.95
C LYS A 195 22.63 1.34 17.29
N LEU A 196 21.31 1.43 17.15
CA LEU A 196 20.37 0.33 17.42
C LEU A 196 20.45 -0.78 16.38
N GLU A 197 20.62 -0.43 15.10
CA GLU A 197 20.86 -1.39 14.02
C GLU A 197 22.10 -2.23 14.32
N LEU A 198 23.19 -1.60 14.76
CA LEU A 198 24.41 -2.30 15.17
C LEU A 198 24.21 -3.13 16.45
N LYS A 199 23.53 -2.58 17.45
CA LYS A 199 23.29 -3.25 18.75
C LYS A 199 22.51 -4.56 18.59
N HIS A 200 21.49 -4.56 17.73
CA HIS A 200 20.58 -5.71 17.55
C HIS A 200 20.88 -6.52 16.28
N ASN A 201 21.97 -6.22 15.58
CA ASN A 201 22.37 -6.83 14.31
C ASN A 201 21.25 -6.83 13.25
N TRP A 202 20.57 -5.68 13.13
CA TRP A 202 19.47 -5.48 12.18
C TRP A 202 19.94 -4.97 10.83
N THR A 203 19.15 -5.24 9.80
CA THR A 203 19.40 -4.81 8.42
C THR A 203 19.52 -3.28 8.37
N PRO A 204 20.69 -2.74 7.95
CA PRO A 204 20.84 -1.32 7.75
C PRO A 204 19.88 -0.87 6.64
N THR A 205 18.86 -0.08 6.98
CA THR A 205 17.90 0.41 5.96
C THR A 205 18.32 1.77 5.41
N ASN A 206 17.85 2.09 4.19
CA ASN A 206 18.12 3.30 3.39
C ASN A 206 17.67 4.64 4.04
N GLY A 207 18.10 4.92 5.26
CA GLY A 207 18.21 6.29 5.75
C GLY A 207 19.55 6.81 5.29
N LYS A 208 19.59 7.35 4.06
CA LYS A 208 20.82 7.72 3.32
C LYS A 208 21.93 6.66 3.42
N ARG A 209 21.78 5.61 2.62
CA ARG A 209 22.89 4.78 2.17
C ARG A 209 23.27 5.23 0.75
N ASP A 210 24.56 5.20 0.44
CA ASP A 210 25.19 5.62 -0.81
C ASP A 210 25.02 4.59 -1.95
N GLU A 211 23.80 4.07 -2.18
CA GLU A 211 23.50 3.28 -3.39
C GLU A 211 22.77 4.17 -4.41
N PRO A 212 23.23 4.24 -5.68
CA PRO A 212 22.61 5.11 -6.66
C PRO A 212 21.20 4.61 -7.01
N PRO A 213 20.17 5.48 -6.93
CA PRO A 213 18.82 5.11 -7.30
C PRO A 213 18.72 4.76 -8.78
N VAL A 214 17.87 3.78 -9.12
CA VAL A 214 17.46 3.51 -10.51
C VAL A 214 17.06 4.84 -11.17
N PRO A 215 17.61 5.20 -12.34
CA PRO A 215 17.32 6.47 -12.97
C PRO A 215 15.82 6.66 -13.20
N GLN A 216 15.24 7.74 -12.65
CA GLN A 216 13.80 8.02 -12.79
C GLN A 216 13.33 8.08 -14.25
N GLY A 217 14.22 8.46 -15.17
CA GLY A 217 13.96 8.46 -16.62
C GLY A 217 13.78 7.05 -17.21
N ALA A 218 14.53 6.05 -16.72
CA ALA A 218 14.38 4.66 -17.16
C ALA A 218 13.04 4.08 -16.70
N VAL A 219 12.68 4.32 -15.42
CA VAL A 219 11.39 3.93 -14.86
C VAL A 219 10.22 4.60 -15.59
N ALA A 220 10.35 5.88 -15.91
CA ALA A 220 9.33 6.61 -16.66
C ALA A 220 9.19 6.08 -18.10
N MET A 221 10.30 5.81 -18.79
CA MET A 221 10.27 5.25 -20.15
C MET A 221 9.61 3.87 -20.17
N GLU A 222 9.99 2.97 -19.26
CA GLU A 222 9.35 1.65 -19.13
C GLU A 222 7.86 1.77 -18.81
N TYR A 223 7.48 2.75 -17.98
CA TYR A 223 6.09 2.94 -17.58
C TYR A 223 5.21 3.60 -18.66
N TYR A 224 5.75 4.55 -19.43
CA TYR A 224 4.99 5.34 -20.40
C TYR A 224 5.11 4.84 -21.85
N ALA A 225 6.21 4.19 -22.21
CA ALA A 225 6.46 3.68 -23.56
C ALA A 225 6.31 2.15 -23.69
N ASP A 226 6.16 1.42 -22.57
CA ASP A 226 6.05 -0.06 -22.52
C ASP A 226 7.22 -0.75 -23.30
N GLN A 227 8.40 -0.12 -23.26
CA GLN A 227 9.67 -0.59 -23.84
C GLN A 227 10.67 -0.84 -22.71
N GLU A 228 11.50 -1.89 -22.79
CA GLU A 228 12.61 -2.08 -21.84
C GLU A 228 13.59 -0.92 -22.01
N SER A 229 14.11 -0.38 -20.91
CA SER A 229 15.17 0.61 -20.98
C SER A 229 16.52 -0.09 -21.16
N LEU A 230 17.47 0.58 -21.82
CA LEU A 230 18.85 0.09 -21.97
C LEU A 230 19.49 -0.23 -20.61
N HIS A 231 19.07 0.48 -19.55
CA HIS A 231 19.48 0.23 -18.18
C HIS A 231 18.99 -1.13 -17.66
N SER A 232 17.70 -1.42 -17.82
CA SER A 232 17.14 -2.70 -17.36
C SER A 232 17.66 -3.88 -18.18
N TYR A 233 17.86 -3.70 -19.49
CA TYR A 233 18.54 -4.68 -20.34
C TYR A 233 19.94 -4.99 -19.81
N ALA A 234 20.79 -3.97 -19.67
CA ALA A 234 22.17 -4.14 -19.23
C ALA A 234 22.26 -4.75 -17.83
N MET A 235 21.40 -4.33 -16.88
CA MET A 235 21.36 -4.93 -15.54
C MET A 235 20.96 -6.41 -15.59
N ARG A 236 19.96 -6.77 -16.40
CA ARG A 236 19.48 -8.15 -16.52
C ARG A 236 20.50 -9.08 -17.19
N THR A 237 21.24 -8.60 -18.18
CA THR A 237 22.14 -9.43 -19.00
C THR A 237 23.58 -9.40 -18.54
N CYS A 238 24.05 -8.30 -17.94
CA CYS A 238 25.47 -8.10 -17.65
C CYS A 238 25.78 -8.00 -16.15
N ALA A 239 24.85 -7.66 -15.25
CA ALA A 239 25.20 -7.34 -13.86
C ALA A 239 25.89 -8.50 -13.12
N ASP A 240 25.28 -9.69 -13.12
CA ASP A 240 25.82 -10.85 -12.40
C ASP A 240 27.16 -11.33 -12.98
N ASP A 241 27.33 -11.24 -14.30
CA ASP A 241 28.56 -11.65 -14.96
C ASP A 241 29.66 -10.58 -14.82
N MET A 242 29.28 -9.30 -14.75
CA MET A 242 30.20 -8.19 -14.47
C MET A 242 30.70 -8.24 -13.03
N GLU A 243 29.85 -8.54 -12.05
CA GLU A 243 30.24 -8.75 -10.65
C GLU A 243 31.29 -9.87 -10.54
N LYS A 244 31.04 -11.02 -11.17
CA LYS A 244 31.99 -12.15 -11.21
C LYS A 244 33.28 -11.81 -11.94
N LEU A 245 33.24 -10.86 -12.87
CA LEU A 245 34.39 -10.45 -13.66
C LEU A 245 35.28 -9.47 -12.87
N ILE A 246 34.68 -8.51 -12.17
CA ILE A 246 35.38 -7.49 -11.37
C ILE A 246 36.10 -8.09 -10.16
N VAL A 247 35.61 -9.22 -9.62
CA VAL A 247 36.25 -9.90 -8.49
C VAL A 247 37.54 -10.66 -8.89
N ARG A 248 37.84 -10.82 -10.18
CA ARG A 248 39.02 -11.55 -10.64
C ARG A 248 40.30 -10.70 -10.52
N GLU A 249 41.37 -11.30 -10.02
CA GLU A 249 42.68 -10.63 -9.87
C GLU A 249 43.38 -10.37 -11.22
N ASP A 250 42.97 -11.03 -12.30
CA ASP A 250 43.55 -10.97 -13.65
C ASP A 250 42.65 -10.24 -14.68
N LEU A 251 41.80 -9.31 -14.22
CA LEU A 251 40.90 -8.56 -15.08
C LEU A 251 41.68 -7.72 -16.13
N THR A 252 41.20 -7.69 -17.37
CA THR A 252 41.70 -6.80 -18.43
C THR A 252 40.59 -5.98 -19.08
N TRP A 253 40.95 -4.87 -19.74
CA TRP A 253 39.99 -4.10 -20.56
C TRP A 253 39.36 -4.97 -21.65
N THR A 254 40.09 -5.94 -22.20
CA THR A 254 39.61 -6.92 -23.17
C THR A 254 38.45 -7.73 -22.62
N ASP A 255 38.51 -8.17 -21.37
CA ASP A 255 37.46 -8.99 -20.77
C ASP A 255 36.17 -8.20 -20.54
N VAL A 256 36.29 -6.94 -20.12
CA VAL A 256 35.15 -6.02 -19.96
C VAL A 256 34.48 -5.77 -21.30
N HIS A 257 35.27 -5.51 -22.35
CA HIS A 257 34.75 -5.34 -23.71
C HIS A 257 34.13 -6.64 -24.24
N LYS A 258 34.74 -7.82 -24.03
CA LYS A 258 34.17 -9.11 -24.43
C LYS A 258 32.79 -9.35 -23.83
N LEU A 259 32.61 -9.08 -22.53
CA LEU A 259 31.32 -9.26 -21.86
C LEU A 259 30.24 -8.33 -22.43
N LEU A 260 30.55 -7.05 -22.59
CA LEU A 260 29.60 -6.05 -23.08
C LEU A 260 29.26 -6.24 -24.56
N VAL A 261 30.28 -6.46 -25.40
CA VAL A 261 30.12 -6.62 -26.85
C VAL A 261 29.31 -7.86 -27.17
N ARG A 262 29.50 -8.94 -26.41
CA ARG A 262 28.66 -10.14 -26.49
C ARG A 262 27.17 -9.83 -26.37
N GLN A 263 26.81 -8.83 -25.57
CA GLN A 263 25.43 -8.39 -25.33
C GLN A 263 24.98 -7.21 -26.21
N GLY A 264 25.77 -6.82 -27.21
CA GLY A 264 25.46 -5.70 -28.09
C GLY A 264 25.67 -4.34 -27.41
N LEU A 265 26.52 -4.29 -26.40
CA LEU A 265 26.84 -3.10 -25.62
C LEU A 265 28.32 -2.73 -25.79
N LYS A 266 28.64 -1.44 -25.69
CA LYS A 266 30.02 -0.96 -25.61
C LYS A 266 30.21 0.03 -24.48
N ILE A 267 31.37 0.02 -23.83
CA ILE A 267 31.75 1.01 -22.82
C ILE A 267 32.72 2.03 -23.43
N ASP A 268 32.46 3.31 -23.21
CA ASP A 268 33.34 4.39 -23.69
C ASP A 268 33.31 5.60 -22.74
N ARG A 269 34.29 6.49 -22.90
CA ARG A 269 34.43 7.72 -22.11
C ARG A 269 33.33 8.72 -22.48
N LYS A 270 32.61 9.20 -21.46
CA LYS A 270 31.63 10.29 -21.57
C LYS A 270 31.89 11.34 -20.49
N GLY A 271 32.51 12.45 -20.88
CA GLY A 271 32.92 13.50 -19.96
C GLY A 271 34.05 13.04 -19.04
N LYS A 272 33.83 13.08 -17.71
CA LYS A 272 34.82 12.66 -16.69
C LYS A 272 34.69 11.19 -16.26
N GLY A 273 33.84 10.39 -16.89
CA GLY A 273 33.59 9.01 -16.50
C GLY A 273 33.26 8.10 -17.67
N LEU A 274 32.76 6.90 -17.36
CA LEU A 274 32.41 5.87 -18.34
C LEU A 274 30.90 5.80 -18.55
N ALA A 275 30.49 5.53 -19.78
CA ALA A 275 29.11 5.30 -20.18
C ALA A 275 29.01 4.06 -21.08
N ILE A 276 27.90 3.33 -20.98
CA ILE A 276 27.62 2.14 -21.77
C ILE A 276 26.57 2.50 -22.82
N TRP A 277 26.89 2.20 -24.08
CA TRP A 277 26.10 2.47 -25.26
C TRP A 277 25.60 1.17 -25.87
N SER A 278 24.49 1.24 -26.62
CA SER A 278 24.10 0.19 -27.55
C SER A 278 25.01 0.22 -28.77
N LEU A 279 25.46 -0.94 -29.26
CA LEU A 279 26.21 -1.07 -30.51
C LEU A 279 25.29 -0.91 -31.72
N ASP A 280 24.07 -1.44 -31.63
CA ASP A 280 23.13 -1.52 -32.76
C ASP A 280 22.22 -0.30 -32.91
N GLU A 281 22.01 0.45 -31.83
CA GLU A 281 21.14 1.63 -31.80
C GLU A 281 21.84 2.83 -31.14
N PRO A 282 22.66 3.57 -31.90
CA PRO A 282 23.50 4.65 -31.36
C PRO A 282 22.68 5.86 -30.86
N ASP A 283 21.43 6.00 -31.30
CA ASP A 283 20.54 7.11 -30.93
C ASP A 283 19.93 6.97 -29.52
N ILE A 284 20.10 5.80 -28.88
CA ILE A 284 19.57 5.55 -27.54
C ILE A 284 20.42 6.27 -26.48
N THR A 285 19.74 6.80 -25.46
CA THR A 285 20.43 7.45 -24.35
C THR A 285 21.30 6.44 -23.60
N PRO A 286 22.63 6.64 -23.53
CA PRO A 286 23.54 5.70 -22.90
C PRO A 286 23.39 5.72 -21.38
N ILE A 287 23.71 4.60 -20.76
CA ILE A 287 23.67 4.44 -19.31
C ILE A 287 25.00 4.87 -18.70
N LYS A 288 24.97 5.45 -17.50
CA LYS A 288 26.20 5.70 -16.74
C LYS A 288 26.78 4.35 -16.30
N ALA A 289 28.07 4.09 -16.55
CA ALA A 289 28.65 2.77 -16.27
C ALA A 289 28.56 2.37 -14.79
N SER A 290 28.70 3.33 -13.87
CA SER A 290 28.52 3.11 -12.43
C SER A 290 27.10 2.69 -12.01
N ASN A 291 26.12 2.75 -12.91
CA ASN A 291 24.77 2.25 -12.65
C ASN A 291 24.64 0.75 -12.96
N LEU A 292 25.53 0.20 -13.79
CA LEU A 292 25.62 -1.25 -14.02
C LEU A 292 26.34 -1.93 -12.85
N HIS A 293 27.45 -1.34 -12.39
CA HIS A 293 28.21 -1.82 -11.23
C HIS A 293 28.97 -0.65 -10.59
N PRO A 294 29.03 -0.52 -9.25
CA PRO A 294 29.65 0.63 -8.56
C PRO A 294 31.11 0.86 -8.95
N ASP A 295 31.88 -0.21 -9.17
CA ASP A 295 33.30 -0.13 -9.49
C ASP A 295 33.59 0.12 -10.99
N LEU A 296 32.55 0.18 -11.85
CA LEU A 296 32.70 0.61 -13.25
C LEU A 296 32.82 2.13 -13.35
N THR A 297 33.82 2.69 -12.69
CA THR A 297 34.24 4.08 -12.83
C THR A 297 35.65 4.15 -13.36
N LEU A 298 35.97 5.22 -14.09
CA LEU A 298 37.29 5.40 -14.67
C LEU A 298 38.38 5.39 -13.59
N SER A 299 38.12 6.00 -12.43
CA SER A 299 39.08 6.04 -11.32
C SER A 299 39.32 4.69 -10.66
N CYS A 300 38.29 3.85 -10.50
CA CYS A 300 38.48 2.53 -9.88
C CYS A 300 39.20 1.58 -10.85
N LEU A 301 38.79 1.59 -12.12
CA LEU A 301 39.34 0.65 -13.10
C LEU A 301 40.74 1.03 -13.60
N GLU A 302 41.10 2.31 -13.67
CA GLU A 302 42.45 2.71 -14.11
C GLU A 302 43.54 2.36 -13.07
N ASP A 303 43.18 2.24 -11.79
CA ASP A 303 44.09 1.82 -10.72
C ASP A 303 44.49 0.32 -10.88
N ASP A 304 43.54 -0.53 -11.32
CA ASP A 304 43.73 -1.97 -11.45
C ASP A 304 44.09 -2.42 -12.89
N LEU A 305 43.52 -1.78 -13.92
CA LEU A 305 43.64 -2.17 -15.34
C LEU A 305 44.60 -1.29 -16.16
N GLY A 306 45.08 -0.17 -15.59
CA GLY A 306 45.83 0.84 -16.31
C GLY A 306 44.95 1.73 -17.21
N SER A 307 45.59 2.52 -18.08
CA SER A 307 44.90 3.53 -18.89
C SER A 307 43.78 2.92 -19.73
N PHE A 308 42.59 3.54 -19.71
CA PHE A 308 41.44 3.06 -20.48
C PHE A 308 41.77 2.82 -21.96
N GLU A 309 41.49 1.61 -22.43
CA GLU A 309 41.64 1.20 -23.82
C GLU A 309 40.26 1.08 -24.49
N ARG A 310 40.13 1.64 -25.70
CA ARG A 310 38.87 1.59 -26.44
C ARG A 310 38.65 0.23 -27.07
N MET A 311 37.39 -0.11 -27.31
CA MET A 311 37.02 -1.34 -27.99
C MET A 311 37.78 -1.55 -29.31
N GLU A 312 37.98 -0.48 -30.10
CA GLU A 312 38.68 -0.54 -31.38
C GLU A 312 40.18 -0.81 -31.26
N ASP A 313 40.77 -0.53 -30.10
CA ASP A 313 42.20 -0.67 -29.82
C ASP A 313 42.55 -2.02 -29.16
N VAL A 314 41.54 -2.70 -28.60
CA VAL A 314 41.71 -3.85 -27.67
C VAL A 314 41.44 -5.19 -28.35
N GLY A 315 40.60 -5.22 -29.38
CA GLY A 315 40.25 -6.47 -30.04
C GLY A 315 39.53 -6.28 -31.37
N ARG A 316 39.46 -7.36 -32.15
CA ARG A 316 38.78 -7.39 -33.44
C ARG A 316 37.31 -7.75 -33.23
N TYR A 317 36.43 -6.81 -33.54
CA TYR A 317 34.99 -7.06 -33.58
C TYR A 317 34.64 -8.13 -34.63
N THR A 318 33.82 -9.11 -34.24
CA THR A 318 33.39 -10.20 -35.13
C THR A 318 31.95 -10.62 -34.84
N LEU A 319 31.28 -11.10 -35.88
CA LEU A 319 29.95 -11.72 -35.81
C LEU A 319 30.01 -13.23 -36.07
N ASP A 320 31.20 -13.75 -36.41
CA ASP A 320 31.39 -15.18 -36.66
C ASP A 320 31.49 -15.94 -35.33
N GLU A 321 30.47 -16.73 -35.02
CA GLU A 321 30.39 -17.53 -33.80
C GLU A 321 31.53 -18.57 -33.67
N ASN A 322 32.25 -18.87 -34.75
CA ASN A 322 33.37 -19.82 -34.77
C ASN A 322 34.74 -19.16 -34.63
N ASP A 323 34.79 -17.84 -34.48
CA ASP A 323 36.03 -17.09 -34.34
C ASP A 323 36.63 -17.29 -32.94
N ALA A 324 37.59 -18.21 -32.85
CA ALA A 324 38.29 -18.55 -31.61
C ALA A 324 39.54 -17.69 -31.34
N GLY A 325 39.68 -16.55 -32.03
CA GLY A 325 40.77 -15.60 -31.78
C GLY A 325 40.74 -15.06 -30.35
N GLU A 326 41.89 -15.01 -29.67
CA GLU A 326 41.98 -14.45 -28.31
C GLU A 326 41.62 -12.95 -28.26
N ASP A 327 41.77 -12.25 -29.38
CA ASP A 327 41.43 -10.85 -29.60
C ASP A 327 39.99 -10.65 -30.12
N ALA A 328 39.23 -11.72 -30.35
CA ALA A 328 37.90 -11.64 -30.92
C ALA A 328 36.87 -11.08 -29.90
N LEU A 329 36.21 -9.98 -30.28
CA LEU A 329 35.06 -9.42 -29.57
C LEU A 329 33.78 -9.87 -30.26
N LEU A 330 33.30 -11.05 -29.90
CA LEU A 330 32.12 -11.67 -30.51
C LEU A 330 30.84 -10.99 -30.04
N HIS A 331 30.08 -10.40 -30.97
CA HIS A 331 28.74 -9.88 -30.71
C HIS A 331 27.69 -10.94 -31.00
N MET A 332 27.00 -11.43 -29.96
CA MET A 332 26.00 -12.50 -30.07
C MET A 332 24.55 -12.04 -29.90
N TYR A 333 24.32 -11.07 -29.03
CA TYR A 333 22.97 -10.63 -28.67
C TYR A 333 22.78 -9.14 -28.94
N ARG A 334 21.61 -8.80 -29.47
CA ARG A 334 21.23 -7.42 -29.80
C ARG A 334 20.23 -6.87 -28.80
N TYR A 335 20.42 -5.62 -28.41
CA TYR A 335 19.38 -4.87 -27.69
C TYR A 335 18.31 -4.36 -28.68
N GLU A 336 17.10 -4.93 -28.61
CA GLU A 336 15.95 -4.48 -29.39
C GLU A 336 14.85 -3.91 -28.47
N PRO A 337 14.69 -2.57 -28.42
CA PRO A 337 13.68 -1.92 -27.57
C PRO A 337 12.25 -2.40 -27.87
N ALA A 338 11.99 -2.82 -29.10
CA ALA A 338 10.68 -3.27 -29.57
C ALA A 338 10.33 -4.72 -29.16
N LEU A 339 11.31 -5.56 -28.80
CA LEU A 339 11.08 -6.97 -28.50
C LEU A 339 10.35 -7.17 -27.16
N HIS A 340 10.38 -6.15 -26.29
CA HIS A 340 9.64 -6.11 -25.02
C HIS A 340 8.16 -5.71 -25.15
N LYS A 341 7.61 -5.70 -26.37
CA LYS A 341 6.15 -5.65 -26.60
C LYS A 341 5.46 -6.89 -26.05
N ARG A 342 5.22 -6.91 -24.73
CA ARG A 342 4.36 -7.87 -24.04
C ARG A 342 2.93 -7.78 -24.58
N ASP A 343 2.51 -8.67 -25.49
CA ASP A 343 1.12 -8.84 -25.99
C ASP A 343 0.34 -7.52 -26.17
N GLU A 344 0.46 -6.90 -27.34
CA GLU A 344 0.01 -5.53 -27.63
C GLU A 344 -1.51 -5.29 -27.71
N GLY A 345 -2.38 -6.30 -27.63
CA GLY A 345 -3.82 -6.09 -27.79
C GLY A 345 -4.61 -6.11 -26.49
N ALA A 346 -4.71 -7.29 -25.89
CA ALA A 346 -5.70 -7.58 -24.86
C ALA A 346 -5.43 -6.84 -23.55
N ARG A 347 -4.16 -6.69 -23.13
CA ARG A 347 -3.81 -6.05 -21.87
C ARG A 347 -4.02 -4.54 -21.91
N ALA A 348 -3.59 -3.88 -22.99
CA ALA A 348 -3.78 -2.44 -23.20
C ALA A 348 -5.28 -2.11 -23.30
N ALA A 349 -6.04 -2.86 -24.11
CA ALA A 349 -7.48 -2.72 -24.22
C ALA A 349 -8.20 -2.91 -22.88
N ARG A 350 -7.76 -3.87 -22.03
CA ARG A 350 -8.32 -4.06 -20.67
C ARG A 350 -7.95 -2.94 -19.71
N ARG A 351 -6.73 -2.39 -19.78
CA ARG A 351 -6.36 -1.20 -18.98
C ARG A 351 -7.28 -0.03 -19.34
N GLU A 352 -7.52 0.19 -20.63
CA GLU A 352 -8.40 1.24 -21.14
C GLU A 352 -9.86 1.01 -20.77
N ALA A 353 -10.39 -0.21 -20.98
CA ALA A 353 -11.75 -0.59 -20.61
C ALA A 353 -11.97 -0.45 -19.09
N ARG A 354 -11.00 -0.85 -18.26
CA ARG A 354 -11.04 -0.65 -16.81
C ARG A 354 -11.01 0.83 -16.43
N ALA A 355 -10.18 1.63 -17.10
CA ALA A 355 -10.12 3.07 -16.88
C ALA A 355 -11.45 3.74 -17.26
N ALA A 356 -12.08 3.33 -18.35
CA ALA A 356 -13.40 3.79 -18.78
C ALA A 356 -14.49 3.40 -17.78
N ALA A 357 -14.55 2.13 -17.37
CA ALA A 357 -15.52 1.62 -16.39
C ALA A 357 -15.38 2.32 -15.02
N ARG A 358 -14.15 2.58 -14.57
CA ARG A 358 -13.88 3.35 -13.35
C ARG A 358 -14.30 4.82 -13.48
N ARG A 359 -14.06 5.44 -14.65
CA ARG A 359 -14.50 6.80 -14.93
C ARG A 359 -16.03 6.89 -14.85
N GLU A 360 -16.74 5.96 -15.49
CA GLU A 360 -18.20 5.90 -15.43
C GLU A 360 -18.73 5.69 -14.01
N LEU A 361 -18.11 4.80 -13.23
CA LEU A 361 -18.44 4.60 -11.81
C LEU A 361 -18.27 5.90 -11.01
N PHE A 362 -17.18 6.64 -11.23
CA PHE A 362 -16.95 7.90 -10.54
C PHE A 362 -17.83 9.04 -11.05
N ASP A 363 -18.25 9.02 -12.32
CA ASP A 363 -19.26 9.95 -12.84
C ASP A 363 -20.63 9.68 -12.22
N ARG A 364 -21.00 8.40 -12.00
CA ARG A 364 -22.19 8.04 -11.21
C ARG A 364 -22.10 8.53 -9.76
N TYR A 365 -20.93 8.36 -9.11
CA TYR A 365 -20.71 8.92 -7.77
C TYR A 365 -20.81 10.45 -7.77
N LYS A 366 -20.27 11.12 -8.79
CA LYS A 366 -20.34 12.58 -8.93
C LYS A 366 -21.79 13.04 -9.05
N LYS A 367 -22.61 12.39 -9.90
CA LYS A 367 -24.05 12.67 -10.01
C LYS A 367 -24.79 12.47 -8.68
N TYR A 368 -24.51 11.36 -7.97
CA TYR A 368 -25.04 11.13 -6.62
C TYR A 368 -24.63 12.25 -5.65
N SER A 369 -23.34 12.61 -5.67
CA SER A 369 -22.72 13.61 -4.82
C SER A 369 -23.33 15.00 -5.01
N ASP A 370 -23.59 15.37 -6.26
CA ASP A 370 -24.12 16.68 -6.66
C ASP A 370 -25.64 16.76 -6.42
N GLY A 371 -26.35 15.64 -6.56
CA GLY A 371 -27.79 15.53 -6.27
C GLY A 371 -28.13 15.38 -4.78
N PHE A 372 -27.17 15.03 -3.92
CA PHE A 372 -27.44 14.77 -2.50
C PHE A 372 -27.81 16.06 -1.74
N LYS A 373 -29.04 16.10 -1.23
CA LYS A 373 -29.53 17.16 -0.33
C LYS A 373 -29.62 16.61 1.09
N ARG A 374 -28.85 17.19 2.01
CA ARG A 374 -28.83 16.76 3.42
C ARG A 374 -30.22 16.93 4.06
N PRO A 375 -30.88 15.85 4.52
CA PRO A 375 -32.12 15.94 5.28
C PRO A 375 -31.90 16.76 6.55
N LYS A 376 -32.90 17.57 6.92
CA LYS A 376 -32.89 18.35 8.16
C LYS A 376 -33.92 17.75 9.11
N MET A 377 -33.51 17.51 10.35
CA MET A 377 -34.45 17.18 11.42
C MET A 377 -35.40 18.36 11.64
N GLU A 378 -36.70 18.10 11.79
CA GLU A 378 -37.68 19.15 12.06
C GLU A 378 -37.36 19.86 13.39
N SER A 379 -37.00 21.14 13.31
CA SER A 379 -36.66 21.95 14.51
C SER A 379 -37.86 22.27 15.42
N THR A 380 -39.06 21.99 14.92
CA THR A 380 -40.35 22.30 15.56
C THR A 380 -40.58 21.44 16.81
N GLU A 381 -40.17 20.17 16.80
CA GLU A 381 -40.40 19.24 17.90
C GLU A 381 -39.56 19.55 19.14
N ALA A 382 -38.25 19.76 18.99
CA ALA A 382 -37.37 20.17 20.08
C ALA A 382 -37.86 21.48 20.74
N THR A 383 -38.29 22.44 19.93
CA THR A 383 -38.83 23.72 20.43
C THR A 383 -40.12 23.53 21.23
N LYS A 384 -41.02 22.63 20.78
CA LYS A 384 -42.25 22.27 21.52
C LYS A 384 -41.90 21.62 22.86
N GLN A 385 -40.92 20.70 22.91
CA GLN A 385 -40.51 20.01 24.13
C GLN A 385 -39.94 20.99 25.18
N PHE A 386 -39.04 21.91 24.79
CA PHE A 386 -38.52 22.93 25.70
C PHE A 386 -39.60 23.91 26.19
N LYS A 387 -40.56 24.27 25.33
CA LYS A 387 -41.69 25.12 25.70
C LYS A 387 -42.63 24.42 26.68
N ALA A 388 -42.93 23.14 26.45
CA ALA A 388 -43.73 22.33 27.37
C ALA A 388 -43.07 22.21 28.75
N LEU A 389 -41.76 21.97 28.80
CA LEU A 389 -40.98 21.94 30.03
C LEU A 389 -41.09 23.28 30.78
N SER A 390 -40.88 24.39 30.08
CA SER A 390 -40.96 25.74 30.67
C SER A 390 -42.36 26.04 31.21
N ASN A 391 -43.40 25.70 30.47
CA ASN A 391 -44.80 25.88 30.88
C ASN A 391 -45.14 25.04 32.12
N ARG A 392 -44.65 23.79 32.21
CA ARG A 392 -44.86 22.92 33.36
C ARG A 392 -44.31 23.53 34.65
N TYR A 393 -43.11 24.11 34.60
CA TYR A 393 -42.51 24.77 35.77
C TYR A 393 -43.15 26.12 36.08
N ALA A 394 -43.64 26.85 35.08
CA ALA A 394 -44.45 28.05 35.31
C ALA A 394 -45.72 27.69 36.09
N TRP A 395 -46.42 26.62 35.71
CA TRP A 395 -47.60 26.13 36.40
C TRP A 395 -47.29 25.63 37.82
N LYS A 396 -46.20 24.87 38.02
CA LYS A 396 -45.74 24.48 39.38
C LYS A 396 -45.51 25.71 40.27
N LYS A 397 -44.85 26.75 39.75
CA LYS A 397 -44.60 28.00 40.50
C LYS A 397 -45.89 28.76 40.80
N GLU A 398 -46.88 28.69 39.92
CA GLU A 398 -48.21 29.24 40.14
C GLU A 398 -48.94 28.50 41.28
N GLN A 399 -48.91 27.17 41.31
CA GLN A 399 -49.49 26.38 42.41
C GLN A 399 -48.88 26.73 43.78
N VAL A 400 -47.56 26.92 43.85
CA VAL A 400 -46.88 27.33 45.10
C VAL A 400 -47.44 28.67 45.63
N ARG A 401 -47.93 29.57 44.77
CA ARG A 401 -48.57 30.83 45.22
C ARG A 401 -49.86 30.59 46.00
N TYR A 402 -50.58 29.52 45.68
CA TYR A 402 -51.86 29.16 46.31
C TYR A 402 -51.69 28.23 47.52
N VAL A 403 -50.62 27.42 47.54
CA VAL A 403 -50.38 26.43 48.61
C VAL A 403 -49.63 27.03 49.81
N PHE A 404 -48.75 28.01 49.58
CA PHE A 404 -47.92 28.60 50.63
C PHE A 404 -48.17 30.10 50.75
N ASP A 405 -48.68 30.52 51.91
CA ASP A 405 -48.92 31.93 52.24
C ASP A 405 -47.64 32.65 52.70
N ASP A 406 -46.70 31.94 53.34
CA ASP A 406 -45.43 32.51 53.83
C ASP A 406 -44.48 32.88 52.66
N PRO A 407 -44.07 34.15 52.53
CA PRO A 407 -43.13 34.61 51.50
C PRO A 407 -41.76 33.92 51.51
N LEU A 408 -41.23 33.55 52.68
CA LEU A 408 -39.92 32.91 52.82
C LEU A 408 -39.96 31.47 52.31
N ILE A 409 -41.01 30.73 52.66
CA ILE A 409 -41.24 29.36 52.18
C ILE A 409 -41.42 29.36 50.66
N ARG A 410 -42.23 30.29 50.12
CA ARG A 410 -42.41 30.46 48.67
C ARG A 410 -41.09 30.70 47.93
N LYS A 411 -40.22 31.55 48.49
CA LYS A 411 -38.89 31.83 47.93
C LYS A 411 -37.97 30.60 47.96
N ALA A 412 -38.01 29.80 49.02
CA ALA A 412 -37.26 28.56 49.12
C ALA A 412 -37.73 27.52 48.07
N VAL A 413 -39.04 27.30 47.97
CA VAL A 413 -39.63 26.35 47.01
C VAL A 413 -39.36 26.79 45.56
N TYR A 414 -39.40 28.09 45.25
CA TYR A 414 -39.03 28.59 43.92
C TYR A 414 -37.59 28.28 43.53
N ARG A 415 -36.64 28.35 44.47
CA ARG A 415 -35.24 28.00 44.21
C ARG A 415 -35.08 26.51 43.93
N VAL A 416 -35.78 25.66 44.68
CA VAL A 416 -35.79 24.21 44.45
C VAL A 416 -36.37 23.90 43.07
N LEU A 417 -37.53 24.46 42.73
CA LEU A 417 -38.15 24.28 41.40
C LEU A 417 -37.27 24.80 40.26
N GLU A 418 -36.51 25.87 40.48
CA GLU A 418 -35.57 26.38 39.48
C GLU A 418 -34.37 25.46 39.28
N ALA A 419 -33.83 24.89 40.36
CA ALA A 419 -32.76 23.90 40.29
C ALA A 419 -33.24 22.60 39.61
N GLU A 420 -34.45 22.13 39.91
CA GLU A 420 -35.09 21.00 39.23
C GLU A 420 -35.30 21.28 37.74
N ARG A 421 -35.82 22.48 37.40
CA ARG A 421 -35.99 22.92 36.01
C ARG A 421 -34.66 22.90 35.26
N GLN A 422 -33.59 23.40 35.87
CA GLN A 422 -32.27 23.45 35.26
C GLN A 422 -31.73 22.03 35.01
N LYS A 423 -31.87 21.13 35.99
CA LYS A 423 -31.47 19.72 35.84
C LYS A 423 -32.21 19.03 34.69
N GLU A 424 -33.54 19.16 34.65
CA GLU A 424 -34.34 18.58 33.57
C GLU A 424 -34.08 19.24 32.21
N TYR A 425 -33.78 20.53 32.19
CA TYR A 425 -33.39 21.24 30.97
C TYR A 425 -32.06 20.70 30.41
N GLU A 426 -31.08 20.43 31.27
CA GLU A 426 -29.80 19.84 30.88
C GLU A 426 -29.96 18.41 30.36
N VAL A 427 -30.79 17.60 31.02
CA VAL A 427 -31.14 16.24 30.56
C VAL A 427 -31.83 16.29 29.20
N LEU A 428 -32.85 17.13 29.03
CA LEU A 428 -33.57 17.27 27.75
C LEU A 428 -32.64 17.76 26.63
N LYS A 429 -31.73 18.69 26.95
CA LYS A 429 -30.72 19.16 26.00
C LYS A 429 -29.75 18.04 25.59
N ALA A 430 -29.34 17.20 26.52
CA ALA A 430 -28.51 16.04 26.23
C ALA A 430 -29.25 15.00 25.37
N GLN A 431 -30.52 14.72 25.67
CA GLN A 431 -31.37 13.82 24.89
C GLN A 431 -31.56 14.32 23.46
N ILE A 432 -32.00 15.57 23.26
CA ILE A 432 -32.20 16.15 21.92
C ILE A 432 -30.88 16.15 21.12
N LYS A 433 -29.74 16.36 21.80
CA LYS A 433 -28.44 16.25 21.18
C LYS A 433 -28.16 14.81 20.72
N GLN A 434 -28.43 13.80 21.55
CA GLN A 434 -28.29 12.39 21.17
C GLN A 434 -29.20 12.01 20.01
N GLU A 435 -30.48 12.43 20.02
CA GLU A 435 -31.44 12.20 18.93
C GLU A 435 -30.97 12.84 17.62
N ARG A 436 -30.47 14.09 17.68
CA ARG A 436 -29.87 14.75 16.51
C ARG A 436 -28.63 14.00 16.02
N ASP A 437 -27.74 13.62 16.91
CA ASP A 437 -26.50 12.94 16.56
C ASP A 437 -26.82 11.56 15.93
N ALA A 438 -27.80 10.82 16.47
CA ALA A 438 -28.29 9.57 15.89
C ALA A 438 -28.91 9.77 14.51
N PHE A 439 -29.80 10.76 14.35
CA PHE A 439 -30.43 11.09 13.08
C PHE A 439 -29.40 11.39 11.98
N TYR A 440 -28.35 12.17 12.29
CA TYR A 440 -27.31 12.50 11.32
C TYR A 440 -26.24 11.41 11.15
N LYS A 441 -26.15 10.43 12.06
CA LYS A 441 -25.26 9.27 11.93
C LYS A 441 -25.83 8.21 10.99
N ASP A 442 -27.16 8.13 10.89
CA ASP A 442 -27.85 7.22 9.99
C ASP A 442 -27.33 7.34 8.53
N PRO A 443 -26.89 6.24 7.89
CA PRO A 443 -26.46 6.20 6.49
C PRO A 443 -27.45 6.83 5.50
N ALA A 444 -28.76 6.78 5.78
CA ALA A 444 -29.78 7.39 4.94
C ALA A 444 -29.74 8.92 4.96
N ASN A 445 -29.32 9.51 6.08
CA ASN A 445 -29.36 10.97 6.31
C ASN A 445 -28.01 11.66 6.09
N ARG A 446 -26.94 10.90 5.88
CA ARG A 446 -25.60 11.42 5.59
C ARG A 446 -25.18 11.13 4.17
N LYS A 447 -24.35 12.03 3.63
CA LYS A 447 -23.71 11.80 2.33
C LYS A 447 -22.71 10.67 2.46
N LEU A 448 -22.85 9.64 1.64
CA LEU A 448 -21.88 8.56 1.57
C LEU A 448 -20.56 9.08 0.99
N THR A 449 -19.47 8.65 1.62
CA THR A 449 -18.13 8.82 1.07
C THR A 449 -18.00 7.98 -0.20
N ARG A 450 -17.00 8.31 -1.02
CA ARG A 450 -16.72 7.55 -2.25
C ARG A 450 -16.50 6.06 -1.96
N GLN A 451 -15.87 5.75 -0.83
CA GLN A 451 -15.58 4.37 -0.44
C GLN A 451 -16.87 3.62 -0.09
N GLU A 452 -17.66 4.17 0.84
CA GLU A 452 -18.96 3.62 1.26
C GLU A 452 -19.92 3.45 0.07
N TRP A 453 -19.95 4.42 -0.85
CA TRP A 453 -20.81 4.35 -2.03
C TRP A 453 -20.36 3.27 -3.02
N VAL A 454 -19.04 3.10 -3.21
CA VAL A 454 -18.48 2.02 -4.04
C VAL A 454 -18.74 0.66 -3.39
N ALA A 455 -18.59 0.53 -2.07
CA ALA A 455 -18.95 -0.69 -1.34
C ALA A 455 -20.43 -1.05 -1.55
N GLN A 456 -21.34 -0.07 -1.48
CA GLN A 456 -22.76 -0.30 -1.81
C GLN A 456 -22.99 -0.71 -3.28
N GLN A 457 -22.23 -0.18 -4.24
CA GLN A 457 -22.31 -0.65 -5.63
C GLN A 457 -21.76 -2.09 -5.77
N ALA A 458 -20.73 -2.45 -5.02
CA ALA A 458 -20.18 -3.80 -5.02
C ALA A 458 -21.17 -4.84 -4.45
N ILE A 459 -21.93 -4.48 -3.39
CA ILE A 459 -23.06 -5.29 -2.89
C ILE A 459 -24.12 -5.50 -3.98
N LYS A 460 -24.35 -4.48 -4.82
CA LYS A 460 -25.22 -4.57 -6.00
C LYS A 460 -24.58 -5.29 -7.19
N GLN A 461 -23.47 -6.00 -6.96
CA GLN A 461 -22.76 -6.83 -7.95
C GLN A 461 -22.16 -6.02 -9.13
N ASP A 462 -21.84 -4.74 -8.91
CA ASP A 462 -21.19 -3.89 -9.91
C ASP A 462 -19.70 -4.26 -10.08
N GLN A 463 -19.35 -4.73 -11.28
CA GLN A 463 -17.98 -5.13 -11.66
C GLN A 463 -16.95 -4.01 -11.46
N ALA A 464 -17.28 -2.77 -11.84
CA ALA A 464 -16.35 -1.64 -11.73
C ALA A 464 -16.08 -1.29 -10.26
N ALA A 465 -17.08 -1.47 -9.40
CA ALA A 465 -16.97 -1.24 -7.98
C ALA A 465 -16.08 -2.30 -7.30
N ILE A 466 -16.26 -3.58 -7.63
CA ILE A 466 -15.42 -4.68 -7.15
C ILE A 466 -13.97 -4.50 -7.61
N SER A 467 -13.75 -4.13 -8.87
CA SER A 467 -12.41 -3.79 -9.38
C SER A 467 -11.78 -2.62 -8.61
N CYS A 468 -12.58 -1.62 -8.19
CA CYS A 468 -12.08 -0.53 -7.34
C CYS A 468 -11.70 -1.01 -5.95
N LEU A 469 -12.50 -1.88 -5.32
CA LEU A 469 -12.19 -2.47 -4.01
C LEU A 469 -10.90 -3.30 -4.07
N ARG A 470 -10.75 -4.18 -5.08
CA ARG A 470 -9.50 -4.93 -5.35
C ARG A 470 -8.32 -4.00 -5.63
N GLY A 471 -8.56 -2.89 -6.34
CA GLY A 471 -7.54 -1.86 -6.57
C GLY A 471 -7.12 -1.12 -5.29
N TRP A 472 -8.04 -0.95 -4.33
CA TRP A 472 -7.74 -0.37 -3.03
C TRP A 472 -7.10 -1.38 -2.08
N SER A 473 -7.35 -2.68 -2.28
CA SER A 473 -6.86 -3.73 -1.40
C SER A 473 -5.34 -3.90 -1.41
N TYR A 474 -4.65 -3.51 -2.49
CA TYR A 474 -3.19 -3.39 -2.54
C TYR A 474 -2.59 -2.48 -1.46
N ARG A 475 -3.39 -1.59 -0.86
CA ARG A 475 -2.94 -0.73 0.25
C ARG A 475 -3.02 -1.42 1.61
N TYR A 476 -3.77 -2.52 1.72
CA TYR A 476 -3.90 -3.31 2.93
C TYR A 476 -2.76 -4.33 3.04
N LYS A 477 -2.49 -4.78 4.26
CA LYS A 477 -1.53 -5.86 4.51
C LYS A 477 -2.00 -7.18 3.92
N ARG A 478 -1.06 -8.01 3.45
CA ARG A 478 -1.32 -9.41 3.10
C ARG A 478 -2.08 -10.18 4.18
N ASN A 479 -1.74 -9.99 5.47
CA ASN A 479 -2.40 -10.67 6.60
C ASN A 479 -3.76 -10.07 6.99
N ALA A 480 -4.12 -8.92 6.42
CA ALA A 480 -5.41 -8.27 6.63
C ALA A 480 -6.39 -8.59 5.49
N LEU A 481 -5.89 -9.07 4.34
CA LEU A 481 -6.71 -9.53 3.23
C LEU A 481 -7.42 -10.83 3.57
N THR A 482 -8.46 -11.15 2.80
CA THR A 482 -9.16 -12.43 2.90
C THR A 482 -8.15 -13.57 2.75
N PRO A 483 -8.03 -14.47 3.74
CA PRO A 483 -7.06 -15.57 3.70
C PRO A 483 -7.29 -16.45 2.46
N SER A 484 -6.24 -17.13 2.03
CA SER A 484 -6.39 -18.13 0.96
C SER A 484 -7.21 -19.30 1.46
N LEU A 485 -8.19 -19.70 0.65
CA LEU A 485 -9.10 -20.80 0.97
C LEU A 485 -8.39 -22.15 0.85
N SER A 486 -7.55 -22.30 -0.17
CA SER A 486 -6.72 -23.48 -0.41
C SER A 486 -5.61 -23.17 -1.42
N GLU A 487 -4.69 -24.12 -1.61
CA GLU A 487 -3.71 -24.05 -2.71
C GLU A 487 -4.35 -24.39 -4.07
N ASN A 488 -5.44 -25.17 -4.06
CA ASN A 488 -6.15 -25.66 -5.24
C ASN A 488 -7.00 -24.56 -5.85
N ALA A 489 -6.65 -24.14 -7.06
CA ALA A 489 -7.23 -22.99 -7.71
C ALA A 489 -7.20 -23.04 -9.24
N ILE A 490 -8.07 -22.23 -9.85
CA ILE A 490 -7.98 -21.85 -11.25
C ILE A 490 -7.26 -20.50 -11.31
N VAL A 491 -6.12 -20.45 -11.99
CA VAL A 491 -5.34 -19.22 -12.19
C VAL A 491 -5.78 -18.57 -13.48
N CYS A 492 -6.21 -17.32 -13.37
CA CYS A 492 -6.74 -16.50 -14.45
C CYS A 492 -5.76 -15.37 -14.81
N ALA A 493 -6.11 -14.57 -15.80
CA ALA A 493 -5.33 -13.38 -16.14
C ALA A 493 -5.37 -12.35 -14.99
N VAL A 494 -4.31 -11.54 -14.90
CA VAL A 494 -4.24 -10.49 -13.87
C VAL A 494 -5.38 -9.49 -14.08
N ALA A 495 -6.11 -9.21 -12.99
CA ALA A 495 -7.21 -8.25 -12.93
C ALA A 495 -8.33 -8.55 -13.93
N ASP A 496 -8.68 -9.84 -14.03
CA ASP A 496 -9.85 -10.39 -14.72
C ASP A 496 -11.10 -10.28 -13.83
N ASP A 497 -11.44 -9.03 -13.51
CA ASP A 497 -12.56 -8.69 -12.65
C ASP A 497 -13.86 -8.91 -13.41
N ILE A 498 -14.72 -9.82 -12.94
CA ILE A 498 -16.05 -10.07 -13.49
C ILE A 498 -17.13 -9.61 -12.49
N LYS A 499 -18.35 -9.39 -13.00
CA LYS A 499 -19.50 -9.29 -12.10
C LYS A 499 -19.66 -10.63 -11.35
N PRO A 500 -20.07 -10.62 -10.06
CA PRO A 500 -20.33 -11.85 -9.33
C PRO A 500 -21.31 -12.74 -10.11
N TYR A 501 -20.83 -13.91 -10.53
CA TYR A 501 -21.65 -14.85 -11.27
C TYR A 501 -22.60 -15.57 -10.31
N ASN A 502 -23.85 -15.80 -10.71
CA ASN A 502 -24.81 -16.53 -9.88
C ASN A 502 -24.68 -18.04 -10.14
N VAL A 503 -23.89 -18.72 -9.30
CA VAL A 503 -23.76 -20.18 -9.36
C VAL A 503 -24.91 -20.82 -8.58
N GLN A 504 -25.69 -21.68 -9.22
CA GLN A 504 -26.81 -22.37 -8.58
C GLN A 504 -26.36 -23.10 -7.32
N SER A 505 -27.12 -22.97 -6.24
CA SER A 505 -26.85 -23.56 -4.91
C SER A 505 -25.76 -22.88 -4.07
N TYR A 506 -25.25 -21.71 -4.48
CA TYR A 506 -24.33 -20.91 -3.68
C TYR A 506 -24.94 -19.56 -3.30
N GLU A 507 -24.66 -19.11 -2.08
CA GLU A 507 -24.88 -17.75 -1.63
C GLU A 507 -23.63 -16.91 -1.89
N THR A 508 -23.79 -15.76 -2.54
CA THR A 508 -22.68 -14.89 -2.94
C THR A 508 -22.53 -13.71 -1.97
N SER A 509 -21.32 -13.49 -1.47
CA SER A 509 -20.97 -12.34 -0.64
C SER A 509 -19.68 -11.69 -1.12
N VAL A 510 -19.53 -10.37 -0.91
CA VAL A 510 -18.35 -9.61 -1.34
C VAL A 510 -17.68 -9.01 -0.11
N ASN A 511 -16.38 -9.26 0.06
CA ASN A 511 -15.58 -8.73 1.15
C ASN A 511 -15.07 -7.31 0.84
N ARG A 512 -14.58 -6.62 1.86
CA ARG A 512 -14.06 -5.24 1.77
C ARG A 512 -12.83 -5.11 0.87
N ASP A 513 -12.04 -6.17 0.74
CA ASP A 513 -10.91 -6.25 -0.19
C ASP A 513 -11.32 -6.53 -1.65
N GLY A 514 -12.63 -6.70 -1.91
CA GLY A 514 -13.18 -7.03 -3.22
C GLY A 514 -13.10 -8.52 -3.57
N THR A 515 -12.76 -9.38 -2.62
CA THR A 515 -12.86 -10.84 -2.77
C THR A 515 -14.33 -11.25 -2.81
N ILE A 516 -14.71 -12.10 -3.76
CA ILE A 516 -16.07 -12.66 -3.85
C ILE A 516 -16.03 -14.06 -3.23
N GLN A 517 -16.89 -14.31 -2.25
CA GLN A 517 -17.03 -15.60 -1.58
C GLN A 517 -18.36 -16.25 -1.95
N TYR A 518 -18.28 -17.51 -2.37
CA TYR A 518 -19.42 -18.36 -2.68
C TYR A 518 -19.58 -19.41 -1.58
N LYS A 519 -20.72 -19.35 -0.89
CA LYS A 519 -21.00 -20.16 0.29
C LYS A 519 -22.06 -21.21 -0.03
N GLN A 520 -21.84 -22.45 0.40
CA GLN A 520 -22.85 -23.50 0.39
C GLN A 520 -23.11 -23.91 1.84
N ASN A 521 -24.37 -23.88 2.27
CA ASN A 521 -24.77 -24.14 3.67
C ASN A 521 -24.01 -23.26 4.69
N GLY A 522 -23.71 -22.01 4.34
CA GLY A 522 -22.97 -21.06 5.18
C GLY A 522 -21.45 -21.22 5.18
N ILE A 523 -20.89 -22.26 4.53
CA ILE A 523 -19.44 -22.51 4.45
C ILE A 523 -18.91 -22.00 3.11
N VAL A 524 -17.81 -21.24 3.13
CA VAL A 524 -17.14 -20.75 1.91
C VAL A 524 -16.49 -21.93 1.19
N GLN A 525 -16.95 -22.19 -0.04
CA GLN A 525 -16.44 -23.29 -0.86
C GLN A 525 -15.61 -22.82 -2.05
N ILE A 526 -15.94 -21.64 -2.60
CA ILE A 526 -15.22 -21.05 -3.72
C ILE A 526 -14.95 -19.57 -3.40
N GLN A 527 -13.76 -19.10 -3.72
CA GLN A 527 -13.33 -17.72 -3.49
C GLN A 527 -12.68 -17.12 -4.74
N ASP A 528 -13.27 -16.07 -5.31
CA ASP A 528 -12.73 -15.34 -6.46
C ASP A 528 -12.00 -14.06 -6.02
N LYS A 529 -10.67 -14.07 -6.18
CA LYS A 529 -9.78 -12.93 -5.97
C LYS A 529 -9.53 -12.10 -7.25
N GLY A 530 -10.11 -12.52 -8.37
CA GLY A 530 -9.97 -11.87 -9.68
C GLY A 530 -9.00 -12.60 -10.59
N ASP A 531 -7.74 -12.67 -10.22
CA ASP A 531 -6.70 -13.43 -10.95
C ASP A 531 -6.59 -14.89 -10.50
N ARG A 532 -7.30 -15.27 -9.43
CA ARG A 532 -7.31 -16.62 -8.87
C ARG A 532 -8.69 -16.96 -8.31
N ILE A 533 -9.19 -18.13 -8.67
CA ILE A 533 -10.41 -18.74 -8.09
C ILE A 533 -9.96 -19.92 -7.23
N GLU A 534 -10.03 -19.78 -5.90
CA GLU A 534 -9.61 -20.79 -4.93
C GLU A 534 -10.79 -21.70 -4.54
N ILE A 535 -10.55 -22.99 -4.30
CA ILE A 535 -11.58 -24.02 -4.07
C ILE A 535 -11.28 -24.79 -2.77
N ALA A 536 -12.17 -24.77 -1.78
CA ALA A 536 -11.94 -25.41 -0.48
C ALA A 536 -11.92 -26.95 -0.59
N ASP A 537 -13.04 -27.55 -0.99
CA ASP A 537 -13.21 -28.99 -1.12
C ASP A 537 -13.42 -29.36 -2.59
N PRO A 538 -12.36 -29.62 -3.37
CA PRO A 538 -12.50 -29.91 -4.79
C PRO A 538 -13.16 -31.26 -5.09
N TYR A 539 -13.21 -32.20 -4.14
CA TYR A 539 -13.66 -33.58 -4.39
C TYR A 539 -15.09 -33.86 -3.91
N ALA A 540 -15.70 -32.96 -3.14
CA ALA A 540 -17.07 -33.11 -2.70
C ALA A 540 -18.06 -33.24 -3.87
N GLN A 541 -19.05 -34.13 -3.66
CA GLN A 541 -20.17 -34.40 -4.58
C GLN A 541 -19.75 -34.66 -6.03
N GLY A 542 -18.61 -35.33 -6.24
CA GLY A 542 -18.14 -35.69 -7.59
C GLY A 542 -17.50 -34.53 -8.35
N GLY A 543 -16.93 -33.54 -7.64
CA GLY A 543 -16.26 -32.39 -8.26
C GLY A 543 -17.20 -31.20 -8.52
N GLN A 544 -18.31 -31.11 -7.79
CA GLN A 544 -19.28 -30.02 -7.95
C GLN A 544 -18.63 -28.63 -7.78
N HIS A 545 -17.73 -28.48 -6.81
CA HIS A 545 -17.04 -27.21 -6.56
C HIS A 545 -16.04 -26.87 -7.68
N ILE A 546 -15.41 -27.87 -8.29
CA ILE A 546 -14.57 -27.68 -9.48
C ILE A 546 -15.42 -27.17 -10.64
N ALA A 547 -16.55 -27.83 -10.92
CA ALA A 547 -17.46 -27.41 -11.98
C ALA A 547 -18.01 -26.00 -11.72
N GLY A 548 -18.40 -25.69 -10.48
CA GLY A 548 -18.84 -24.35 -10.08
C GLY A 548 -17.76 -23.28 -10.30
N ALA A 549 -16.50 -23.59 -10.00
CA ALA A 549 -15.37 -22.70 -10.29
C ALA A 549 -15.10 -22.55 -11.79
N MET A 550 -15.30 -23.61 -12.59
CA MET A 550 -15.19 -23.54 -14.06
C MET A 550 -16.25 -22.62 -14.68
N VAL A 551 -17.49 -22.63 -14.16
CA VAL A 551 -18.54 -21.68 -14.61
C VAL A 551 -18.10 -20.23 -14.36
N ILE A 552 -17.50 -19.96 -13.21
CA ILE A 552 -16.97 -18.62 -12.89
C ILE A 552 -15.78 -18.29 -13.82
N ALA A 553 -14.94 -19.27 -14.13
CA ALA A 553 -13.79 -19.11 -15.01
C ALA A 553 -14.18 -18.91 -16.48
N GLU A 554 -15.25 -19.52 -16.97
CA GLU A 554 -15.74 -19.37 -18.35
C GLU A 554 -16.10 -17.91 -18.69
N GLU A 555 -16.62 -17.16 -17.72
CA GLU A 555 -16.97 -15.74 -17.87
C GLU A 555 -15.75 -14.80 -17.85
N LYS A 556 -14.58 -15.33 -17.49
CA LYS A 556 -13.32 -14.59 -17.51
C LYS A 556 -12.74 -14.54 -18.93
N SER A 557 -11.76 -13.67 -19.14
CA SER A 557 -11.21 -13.35 -20.47
C SER A 557 -10.63 -14.53 -21.25
N GLY A 558 -10.14 -15.57 -20.56
CA GLY A 558 -9.44 -16.70 -21.18
C GLY A 558 -8.00 -16.44 -21.63
N GLU A 559 -7.44 -15.24 -21.44
CA GLU A 559 -6.03 -14.92 -21.79
C GLU A 559 -5.03 -15.81 -21.03
N LYS A 560 -5.38 -16.14 -19.79
CA LYS A 560 -4.68 -17.13 -18.98
C LYS A 560 -5.74 -17.93 -18.25
N MET A 561 -5.66 -19.25 -18.39
CA MET A 561 -6.49 -20.18 -17.65
C MET A 561 -5.72 -21.49 -17.48
N GLN A 562 -5.40 -21.80 -16.22
CA GLN A 562 -4.71 -23.02 -15.86
C GLN A 562 -5.12 -23.46 -14.46
N PHE A 563 -5.18 -24.77 -14.23
CA PHE A 563 -5.33 -25.35 -12.90
C PHE A 563 -4.00 -25.29 -12.16
N SER A 564 -4.02 -24.93 -10.88
CA SER A 564 -2.83 -24.85 -10.01
C SER A 564 -3.19 -25.41 -8.65
N GLY A 565 -2.34 -26.28 -8.11
CA GLY A 565 -2.60 -26.97 -6.86
C GLY A 565 -1.88 -28.31 -6.82
N ASP A 566 -2.40 -29.23 -6.02
CA ASP A 566 -1.89 -30.59 -5.95
C ASP A 566 -2.12 -31.34 -7.29
N SER A 567 -1.30 -32.36 -7.56
CA SER A 567 -1.35 -33.10 -8.83
C SER A 567 -2.67 -33.87 -9.02
N ALA A 568 -3.30 -34.28 -7.91
CA ALA A 568 -4.57 -35.01 -7.94
C ALA A 568 -5.72 -34.09 -8.35
N PHE A 569 -5.73 -32.85 -7.88
CA PHE A 569 -6.65 -31.78 -8.23
C PHE A 569 -6.50 -31.40 -9.69
N VAL A 570 -5.28 -31.17 -10.17
CA VAL A 570 -5.05 -30.85 -11.60
C VAL A 570 -5.58 -31.97 -12.50
N GLY A 571 -5.30 -33.23 -12.15
CA GLY A 571 -5.84 -34.39 -12.87
C GLY A 571 -7.37 -34.47 -12.83
N ALA A 572 -7.97 -34.34 -11.65
CA ALA A 572 -9.42 -34.37 -11.48
C ALA A 572 -10.11 -33.23 -12.24
N ALA A 573 -9.57 -32.01 -12.18
CA ALA A 573 -10.08 -30.86 -12.91
C ALA A 573 -10.02 -31.08 -14.43
N CYS A 574 -8.87 -31.51 -14.96
CA CYS A 574 -8.75 -31.85 -16.39
C CYS A 574 -9.74 -32.94 -16.83
N ASN A 575 -10.01 -33.94 -15.99
CA ASN A 575 -10.99 -35.00 -16.29
C ASN A 575 -12.44 -34.50 -16.35
N ILE A 576 -12.77 -33.43 -15.62
CA ILE A 576 -14.10 -32.81 -15.62
C ILE A 576 -14.31 -31.92 -16.86
N VAL A 577 -13.24 -31.35 -17.42
CA VAL A 577 -13.32 -30.39 -18.55
C VAL A 577 -14.09 -30.93 -19.77
N PRO A 578 -13.88 -32.17 -20.26
CA PRO A 578 -14.68 -32.70 -21.37
C PRO A 578 -16.19 -32.69 -21.10
N TRP A 579 -16.59 -33.11 -19.90
CA TRP A 579 -17.99 -33.10 -19.48
C TRP A 579 -18.51 -31.66 -19.39
N PHE A 580 -17.74 -30.76 -18.77
CA PHE A 580 -18.08 -29.34 -18.66
C PHE A 580 -18.30 -28.69 -20.03
N ASN A 581 -17.35 -28.87 -20.96
CA ASN A 581 -17.42 -28.32 -22.31
C ASN A 581 -18.58 -28.92 -23.13
N SER A 582 -18.97 -30.16 -22.87
CA SER A 582 -20.12 -30.79 -23.55
C SER A 582 -21.47 -30.20 -23.13
N GLY A 583 -21.53 -29.62 -21.92
CA GLY A 583 -22.73 -28.98 -21.37
C GLY A 583 -22.75 -27.45 -21.48
N GLY A 584 -21.62 -26.81 -21.77
CA GLY A 584 -21.48 -25.35 -21.89
C GLY A 584 -21.64 -24.83 -23.32
N GLU A 585 -21.89 -23.53 -23.46
CA GLU A 585 -21.97 -22.87 -24.79
C GLU A 585 -20.58 -22.62 -25.38
N LYS A 586 -19.55 -22.45 -24.53
CA LYS A 586 -18.18 -22.18 -24.94
C LYS A 586 -17.21 -23.14 -24.25
N PRO A 587 -16.17 -23.62 -24.97
CA PRO A 587 -15.14 -24.44 -24.35
C PRO A 587 -14.31 -23.60 -23.38
N LEU A 588 -13.91 -24.20 -22.25
CA LEU A 588 -13.02 -23.55 -21.29
C LEU A 588 -11.66 -23.24 -21.96
N PRO A 589 -11.16 -22.00 -21.94
CA PRO A 589 -9.98 -21.60 -22.71
C PRO A 589 -8.67 -21.96 -21.99
N LEU A 590 -8.36 -23.25 -21.82
CA LEU A 590 -7.12 -23.68 -21.19
C LEU A 590 -5.88 -23.22 -21.98
N THR A 591 -4.92 -22.66 -21.24
CA THR A 591 -3.69 -22.06 -21.79
C THR A 591 -2.45 -22.90 -21.59
N ASP A 592 -2.42 -23.78 -20.57
CA ASP A 592 -1.30 -24.69 -20.35
C ASP A 592 -1.32 -25.87 -21.33
N PRO A 593 -0.29 -26.11 -22.15
CA PRO A 593 -0.28 -27.16 -23.16
C PRO A 593 -0.47 -28.57 -22.59
N ARG A 594 0.09 -28.86 -21.39
CA ARG A 594 -0.06 -30.20 -20.78
C ARG A 594 -1.48 -30.43 -20.32
N GLN A 595 -2.09 -29.42 -19.69
CA GLN A 595 -3.49 -29.49 -19.25
C GLN A 595 -4.47 -29.58 -20.41
N ARG A 596 -4.17 -28.91 -21.54
CA ARG A 596 -4.95 -29.04 -22.78
C ARG A 596 -4.96 -30.47 -23.32
N ILE A 597 -3.80 -31.13 -23.34
CA ILE A 597 -3.70 -32.55 -23.73
C ILE A 597 -4.49 -33.42 -22.74
N MET A 598 -4.31 -33.22 -21.43
CA MET A 598 -5.02 -33.98 -20.39
C MET A 598 -6.54 -33.81 -20.46
N ALA A 599 -7.01 -32.62 -20.82
CA ALA A 599 -8.42 -32.29 -20.98
C ALA A 599 -8.98 -32.65 -22.38
N GLY A 600 -8.18 -33.29 -23.24
CA GLY A 600 -8.62 -33.80 -24.53
C GLY A 600 -8.79 -32.75 -25.64
N TYR A 601 -8.20 -31.56 -25.51
CA TYR A 601 -8.20 -30.55 -26.57
C TYR A 601 -7.22 -30.88 -27.69
N ASP A 602 -6.02 -31.33 -27.33
CA ASP A 602 -4.91 -31.54 -28.25
C ASP A 602 -4.43 -33.00 -28.16
N ASN A 603 -3.99 -33.57 -29.29
CA ASN A 603 -3.37 -34.91 -29.32
C ASN A 603 -1.92 -34.85 -28.80
N PRO A 604 -1.43 -35.87 -28.08
CA PRO A 604 -0.03 -35.94 -27.67
C PRO A 604 0.87 -36.10 -28.92
N ALA A 605 1.52 -35.00 -29.34
CA ALA A 605 2.53 -35.04 -30.40
C ALA A 605 3.84 -35.68 -29.89
N PRO A 606 4.62 -36.36 -30.76
CA PRO A 606 5.92 -36.93 -30.36
C PRO A 606 6.88 -35.81 -29.94
N GLN A 607 7.41 -35.96 -28.73
CA GLN A 607 8.26 -35.00 -28.03
C GLN A 607 9.57 -34.79 -28.81
N SER A 608 9.78 -33.59 -29.38
CA SER A 608 11.11 -33.20 -29.87
C SER A 608 11.90 -32.56 -28.71
N ASP A 609 13.01 -33.17 -28.32
CA ASP A 609 13.96 -32.67 -27.31
C ASP A 609 14.76 -31.43 -27.80
N ARG A 610 14.11 -30.45 -28.42
CA ARG A 610 14.73 -29.16 -28.69
C ARG A 610 14.25 -28.14 -27.67
N PRO A 611 15.15 -27.52 -26.89
CA PRO A 611 14.77 -26.44 -25.99
C PRO A 611 14.18 -25.28 -26.80
N VAL A 612 13.04 -24.76 -26.36
CA VAL A 612 12.47 -23.51 -26.88
C VAL A 612 13.35 -22.37 -26.38
N MET A 613 14.29 -21.93 -27.22
CA MET A 613 15.10 -20.74 -26.97
C MET A 613 14.24 -19.49 -27.24
N THR A 614 14.10 -18.60 -26.25
CA THR A 614 13.36 -17.34 -26.37
C THR A 614 14.15 -16.20 -27.03
N HIS A 615 15.27 -16.49 -27.68
CA HIS A 615 16.14 -15.49 -28.31
C HIS A 615 16.54 -15.93 -29.71
N ARG A 616 16.38 -15.04 -30.69
CA ARG A 616 16.75 -15.27 -32.08
C ARG A 616 18.23 -14.92 -32.27
N ILE A 617 18.99 -15.85 -32.82
CA ILE A 617 20.38 -15.67 -33.26
C ILE A 617 20.37 -14.71 -34.46
N MET A 618 21.29 -13.74 -34.48
CA MET A 618 21.41 -12.76 -35.56
C MET A 618 21.84 -13.47 -36.86
N ASP A 619 21.06 -13.33 -37.93
CA ASP A 619 21.37 -13.89 -39.25
C ASP A 619 22.05 -12.83 -40.16
N GLU A 620 22.94 -13.31 -41.03
CA GLU A 620 23.81 -12.50 -41.91
C GLU A 620 23.02 -11.56 -42.84
N GLU A 621 21.81 -11.95 -43.23
CA GLU A 621 20.89 -11.13 -44.03
C GLU A 621 20.46 -9.84 -43.30
N THR A 622 20.27 -9.90 -41.98
CA THR A 622 19.81 -8.76 -41.19
C THR A 622 20.94 -7.74 -40.97
N TYR A 623 22.19 -8.19 -40.85
CA TYR A 623 23.38 -7.33 -40.78
C TYR A 623 23.65 -6.59 -42.10
N LEU A 624 23.47 -7.26 -43.24
CA LEU A 624 23.61 -6.60 -44.56
C LEU A 624 22.50 -5.57 -44.83
N ALA A 625 21.34 -5.70 -44.17
CA ALA A 625 20.25 -4.74 -44.27
C ALA A 625 20.49 -3.46 -43.47
N SER A 626 21.24 -3.49 -42.36
CA SER A 626 21.60 -2.29 -41.60
C SER A 626 22.68 -1.46 -42.29
N LEU A 627 23.67 -2.09 -42.93
CA LEU A 627 24.71 -1.40 -43.72
C LEU A 627 24.11 -0.61 -44.90
N LYS A 628 23.05 -1.12 -45.53
CA LYS A 628 22.35 -0.41 -46.63
C LYS A 628 21.58 0.84 -46.20
N ARG A 629 21.35 1.06 -44.90
CA ARG A 629 20.70 2.29 -44.40
C ARG A 629 21.69 3.45 -44.23
N GLU A 630 22.98 3.18 -44.08
CA GLU A 630 24.00 4.24 -44.02
C GLU A 630 24.22 4.90 -45.40
N ASP A 631 24.17 4.13 -46.49
CA ASP A 631 24.34 4.66 -47.87
C ASP A 631 23.18 5.57 -48.32
N ALA A 632 22.00 5.47 -47.71
CA ALA A 632 20.83 6.29 -48.05
C ALA A 632 20.80 7.65 -47.31
N ALA A 633 21.59 7.82 -46.26
CA ALA A 633 21.64 9.06 -45.47
C ALA A 633 22.59 10.11 -46.08
N ASP A 634 23.47 9.73 -47.01
CA ASP A 634 24.50 10.60 -47.59
C ASP A 634 24.07 11.28 -48.91
N SER A 635 22.78 11.19 -49.29
CA SER A 635 22.25 11.77 -50.54
C SER A 635 20.99 12.63 -50.38
N ASP A 636 20.91 13.50 -49.36
CA ASP A 636 19.87 14.54 -49.32
C ASP A 636 20.46 15.94 -49.10
N ASP A 637 21.12 16.45 -50.14
CA ASP A 637 21.41 17.88 -50.31
C ASP A 637 20.10 18.59 -50.69
N ARG A 638 19.36 19.10 -49.70
CA ARG A 638 18.34 20.17 -49.88
C ARG A 638 17.80 20.73 -48.55
N ASN A 639 18.47 21.75 -48.01
CA ASN A 639 17.90 23.03 -47.52
C ASN A 639 18.81 23.68 -46.46
N LYS A 640 19.63 24.64 -46.89
CA LYS A 640 20.26 25.61 -45.98
C LYS A 640 19.22 26.66 -45.55
N PRO A 641 19.09 26.98 -44.25
CA PRO A 641 18.37 28.18 -43.81
C PRO A 641 19.28 29.42 -43.86
N GLU A 642 18.82 30.49 -44.51
CA GLU A 642 19.45 31.82 -44.49
C GLU A 642 19.34 32.51 -43.12
N PRO A 643 20.27 33.42 -42.77
CA PRO A 643 20.25 34.12 -41.49
C PRO A 643 19.50 35.46 -41.59
N GLY A 644 18.53 35.69 -40.69
CA GLY A 644 18.08 37.04 -40.38
C GLY A 644 16.67 37.18 -39.85
N LYS A 645 16.54 37.54 -38.57
CA LYS A 645 16.30 38.92 -38.11
C LYS A 645 15.79 38.92 -36.67
N ASN A 646 16.59 39.58 -35.85
CA ASN A 646 16.28 39.99 -34.49
C ASN A 646 15.19 41.07 -34.55
N THR A 647 14.02 40.84 -33.93
CA THR A 647 13.06 41.91 -33.63
C THR A 647 12.58 41.81 -32.18
N TYR A 648 13.20 42.68 -31.39
CA TYR A 648 12.66 43.25 -30.16
C TYR A 648 11.22 43.74 -30.36
N ARG A 649 10.33 43.49 -29.38
CA ARG A 649 9.12 44.30 -29.19
C ARG A 649 8.94 44.64 -27.70
N PRO A 650 8.85 45.93 -27.35
CA PRO A 650 8.53 46.42 -26.02
C PRO A 650 7.02 46.61 -25.84
N GLY A 651 6.57 46.69 -24.59
CA GLY A 651 5.20 47.04 -24.19
C GLY A 651 4.75 46.25 -22.98
#